data_AF-A0A1Q7AMS1-F1
#
_entry.id   AF-A0A1Q7AMS1-F1
#
_cell.length_a   1.000
_cell.length_b   1.000
_cell.length_c   1.000
_cell.angle_alpha   90.00
_cell.angle_beta   90.00
_cell.angle_gamma   90.00
#
_symmetry.space_group_name_H-M   'P 1'
#
loop_
_entity.id
_entity.type
_entity.pdbx_description
1 polymer ?
#
loop_
_entity_poly.entity_id
_entity_poly.type
_entity_poly.pdbx_seq_one_letter_code
_entity_poly.pdbx_strand_id
1 'polypeptide(L)'
;MASSSRPLECVDEFLRRVAHLNARYRGGEMRAHVPDALADGDRPLEELVEQHLPKSHAALAAASRSLFFSLPVAFDPSESVGPYLGIADRDGSGEPYRFLDMGALIATQAFGENDPRVVEAIVDSLPFVTSRYAHSEYQTTLSLRLKAELNRIAPAGTPRHFIVNTGAEAVENAIKSVLLNRVKTSDEGDGGFIVSFEGAFHGRTLGSLAVTHRKKARLGFPTFDWPHILFPLDEPRTPKESARREERSLKQLWDLLVSGRLPRADKSKDTFRRDMDALDEFLAQPGGDVNAFVQAQRAALTPDVVRRARRVAAVLVEPIQGEGGVRVPSARFMKKLRLLTRIYDVPLIFDEVQTGWGMSGRLWAHELFDLPSPPDVVTWAKKAQNGVLFVSEELATFFQEEKKFNTTWEGDSVGMVRLLALLDKLDLEQVRRTGERAKAGLEALTREYRAILKNVRGVGVMLAFDVMRADWCDTLRDRAFRRGLILLPAGERVLRFYPRYDTEPSSIDEALSILRLALEDIAGQRATPEPTTAVEVRVGTLAVPLDTIETAVLTAENFERYKLQIFAIEQARYGDMTQYPPDVLRAGRRPLLQFPLETLEATIANPRAIGLALRDRVSDRFVAYALGSSLENHDEEGVSSDPRFGDNNTFYLQALATLPTVQNGIELENSLLDSLRDRAVAAGFEFLSTLIESRLRETGPEWIKSAEVLERIDNYLQSGTAFVYVQAPLQPVAEAEPAAP
;
A
#
# COMPACT_ATOMS: atom_id res chain seq x y z
N MET A 1 -6.96 41.58 43.08
CA MET A 1 -5.85 40.62 43.19
C MET A 1 -6.43 39.31 43.71
N ALA A 2 -6.75 38.37 42.83
CA ALA A 2 -7.31 37.07 43.20
C ALA A 2 -6.36 35.98 42.69
N SER A 3 -5.82 35.20 43.63
CA SER A 3 -5.12 33.90 43.49
C SER A 3 -4.11 33.76 42.34
N SER A 4 -2.85 34.11 42.62
CA SER A 4 -1.70 33.79 41.76
C SER A 4 -1.12 32.39 41.98
N SER A 5 -1.73 31.53 42.82
CA SER A 5 -1.23 30.18 43.13
C SER A 5 -1.86 29.06 42.28
N ARG A 6 -3.08 29.27 41.76
CA ARG A 6 -3.82 28.26 40.97
C ARG A 6 -3.05 27.69 39.76
N PRO A 7 -2.33 28.48 38.95
CA PRO A 7 -1.66 27.95 37.77
C PRO A 7 -0.53 26.96 38.10
N LEU A 8 0.24 27.22 39.16
CA LEU A 8 1.35 26.37 39.59
C LEU A 8 0.85 25.07 40.24
N GLU A 9 -0.17 25.17 41.09
CA GLU A 9 -0.82 24.00 41.72
C GLU A 9 -1.34 23.00 40.66
N CYS A 10 -1.93 23.49 39.57
CA CYS A 10 -2.40 22.64 38.47
C CYS A 10 -1.27 21.92 37.71
N VAL A 11 -0.10 22.57 37.54
CA VAL A 11 1.06 21.93 36.89
C VAL A 11 1.64 20.84 37.80
N ASP A 12 1.78 21.10 39.10
CA ASP A 12 2.27 20.11 40.07
C ASP A 12 1.33 18.91 40.20
N GLU A 13 0.02 19.13 40.16
CA GLU A 13 -0.98 18.06 40.11
C GLU A 13 -0.81 17.21 38.84
N PHE A 14 -0.67 17.85 37.67
CA PHE A 14 -0.45 17.15 36.40
C PHE A 14 0.84 16.33 36.41
N LEU A 15 1.96 16.90 36.86
CA LEU A 15 3.24 16.20 36.95
C LEU A 15 3.18 14.99 37.88
N ARG A 16 2.54 15.13 39.06
CA ARG A 16 2.31 14.00 39.98
C ARG A 16 1.49 12.89 39.35
N ARG A 17 0.43 13.25 38.62
CA ARG A 17 -0.41 12.29 37.90
C ARG A 17 0.36 11.55 36.81
N VAL A 18 1.14 12.28 36.00
CA VAL A 18 2.00 11.68 34.96
C VAL A 18 3.01 10.71 35.59
N ALA A 19 3.68 11.12 36.66
CA ALA A 19 4.62 10.25 37.39
C ALA A 19 3.94 8.99 37.96
N HIS A 20 2.75 9.14 38.54
CA HIS A 20 1.97 8.03 39.08
C HIS A 20 1.56 7.02 37.99
N LEU A 21 1.01 7.50 36.87
CA LEU A 21 0.65 6.63 35.74
C LEU A 21 1.87 5.92 35.16
N ASN A 22 3.00 6.63 35.02
CA ASN A 22 4.23 6.04 34.51
C ASN A 22 4.77 4.94 35.45
N ALA A 23 4.72 5.17 36.76
CA ALA A 23 5.11 4.16 37.76
C ALA A 23 4.24 2.90 37.66
N ARG A 24 2.92 3.05 37.53
CA ARG A 24 1.99 1.92 37.31
C ARG A 24 2.29 1.18 36.02
N TYR A 25 2.58 1.90 34.92
CA TYR A 25 2.94 1.31 33.64
C TYR A 25 4.23 0.47 33.74
N ARG A 26 5.30 1.06 34.28
CA ARG A 26 6.58 0.38 34.49
C ARG A 26 6.50 -0.76 35.51
N GLY A 27 5.55 -0.69 36.45
CA GLY A 27 5.23 -1.77 37.38
C GLY A 27 4.41 -2.91 36.78
N GLY A 28 3.96 -2.80 35.52
CA GLY A 28 3.12 -3.80 34.86
C GLY A 28 1.66 -3.82 35.33
N GLU A 29 1.21 -2.74 35.98
CA GLU A 29 -0.15 -2.60 36.50
C GLU A 29 -1.14 -2.01 35.49
N MET A 30 -0.65 -1.43 34.39
CA MET A 30 -1.47 -0.89 33.32
C MET A 30 -1.88 -1.97 32.32
N ARG A 31 -3.13 -1.91 31.86
CA ARG A 31 -3.74 -2.87 30.93
C ARG A 31 -4.72 -2.18 29.98
N ALA A 32 -5.05 -2.85 28.87
CA ALA A 32 -6.18 -2.48 28.06
C ALA A 32 -7.46 -2.65 28.89
N HIS A 33 -8.33 -1.65 28.83
CA HIS A 33 -9.55 -1.59 29.62
C HIS A 33 -10.65 -0.98 28.78
N VAL A 34 -11.65 -1.77 28.41
CA VAL A 34 -12.75 -1.36 27.54
C VAL A 34 -14.06 -1.94 28.09
N PRO A 35 -15.24 -1.38 27.73
CA PRO A 35 -16.50 -1.97 28.16
C PRO A 35 -16.64 -3.41 27.67
N ASP A 36 -16.99 -4.34 28.56
CA ASP A 36 -17.21 -5.76 28.21
C ASP A 36 -18.24 -5.93 27.08
N ALA A 37 -19.23 -5.03 27.02
CA ALA A 37 -20.26 -5.03 25.99
C ALA A 37 -19.71 -4.85 24.56
N LEU A 38 -18.51 -4.27 24.38
CA LEU A 38 -17.89 -4.14 23.05
C LEU A 38 -17.54 -5.51 22.45
N ALA A 39 -17.36 -6.54 23.29
CA ALA A 39 -17.06 -7.90 22.84
C ALA A 39 -18.22 -8.58 22.10
N ASP A 40 -19.45 -8.03 22.19
CA ASP A 40 -20.59 -8.48 21.40
C ASP A 40 -20.38 -8.14 19.92
N GLY A 41 -19.86 -9.12 19.18
CA GLY A 41 -19.58 -8.96 17.77
C GLY A 41 -20.75 -9.27 16.83
N ASP A 42 -21.93 -9.58 17.36
CA ASP A 42 -23.15 -9.70 16.56
C ASP A 42 -23.83 -8.34 16.38
N ARG A 43 -23.52 -7.38 17.26
CA ARG A 43 -23.99 -5.99 17.17
C ARG A 43 -23.00 -5.07 16.45
N PRO A 44 -23.48 -4.09 15.66
CA PRO A 44 -22.65 -3.05 15.06
C PRO A 44 -21.83 -2.29 16.11
N LEU A 45 -20.57 -1.98 15.79
CA LEU A 45 -19.67 -1.29 16.71
C LEU A 45 -20.19 0.11 17.05
N GLU A 46 -20.79 0.80 16.08
CA GLU A 46 -21.34 2.14 16.23
C GLU A 46 -22.46 2.18 17.28
N GLU A 47 -23.35 1.18 17.29
CA GLU A 47 -24.44 1.07 18.25
C GLU A 47 -23.90 0.84 19.67
N LEU A 48 -22.90 -0.04 19.79
CA LEU A 48 -22.25 -0.31 21.08
C LEU A 48 -21.48 0.91 21.59
N VAL A 49 -20.83 1.66 20.71
CA VAL A 49 -20.14 2.92 21.05
C VAL A 49 -21.15 3.96 21.53
N GLU A 50 -22.29 4.12 20.83
CA GLU A 50 -23.35 5.04 21.26
C GLU A 50 -23.88 4.70 22.65
N GLN A 51 -24.12 3.40 22.91
CA GLN A 51 -24.69 2.94 24.17
C GLN A 51 -23.69 2.93 25.34
N HIS A 52 -22.45 2.51 25.10
CA HIS A 52 -21.48 2.20 26.16
C HIS A 52 -20.31 3.19 26.23
N LEU A 53 -20.13 4.06 25.24
CA LEU A 53 -19.12 5.12 25.20
C LEU A 53 -19.76 6.47 24.84
N PRO A 54 -20.74 6.95 25.64
CA PRO A 54 -21.58 8.09 25.28
C PRO A 54 -20.80 9.40 25.15
N LYS A 55 -19.66 9.59 25.85
CA LYS A 55 -18.85 10.82 25.70
C LYS A 55 -18.10 10.81 24.37
N SER A 56 -17.51 9.67 24.00
CA SER A 56 -16.91 9.51 22.68
C SER A 56 -17.91 9.75 21.56
N HIS A 57 -19.07 9.10 21.64
CA HIS A 57 -20.14 9.28 20.66
C HIS A 57 -20.56 10.76 20.56
N ALA A 58 -20.85 11.42 21.69
CA ALA A 58 -21.26 12.82 21.70
C ALA A 58 -20.18 13.76 21.12
N ALA A 59 -18.90 13.53 21.42
CA ALA A 59 -17.81 14.34 20.89
C ALA A 59 -17.66 14.19 19.37
N LEU A 60 -17.74 12.96 18.85
CA LEU A 60 -17.68 12.68 17.42
C LEU A 60 -18.91 13.24 16.69
N ALA A 61 -20.11 13.08 17.26
CA ALA A 61 -21.34 13.64 16.72
C ALA A 61 -21.30 15.17 16.65
N ALA A 62 -20.78 15.83 17.71
CA ALA A 62 -20.58 17.29 17.72
C ALA A 62 -19.58 17.75 16.65
N ALA A 63 -18.61 16.90 16.30
CA ALA A 63 -17.62 17.15 15.26
C ALA A 63 -18.02 16.62 13.87
N SER A 64 -19.24 16.12 13.68
CA SER A 64 -19.71 15.42 12.45
C SER A 64 -19.55 16.18 11.13
N ARG A 65 -19.30 17.50 11.18
CA ARG A 65 -18.96 18.31 9.99
C ARG A 65 -17.51 18.16 9.51
N SER A 66 -16.65 17.53 10.31
CA SER A 66 -15.30 17.14 9.91
C SER A 66 -15.36 15.99 8.91
N LEU A 67 -14.43 15.98 7.96
CA LEU A 67 -14.44 15.03 6.85
C LEU A 67 -13.81 13.68 7.18
N PHE A 68 -13.12 13.55 8.33
CA PHE A 68 -12.33 12.36 8.63
C PHE A 68 -12.40 11.98 10.11
N PHE A 69 -12.87 10.76 10.36
CA PHE A 69 -12.73 10.02 11.62
C PHE A 69 -12.30 8.59 11.28
N SER A 70 -11.30 8.05 11.96
CA SER A 70 -10.81 6.69 11.69
C SER A 70 -11.19 5.66 12.75
N LEU A 71 -11.34 6.10 14.00
CA LEU A 71 -11.68 5.25 15.14
C LEU A 71 -12.91 5.85 15.84
N PRO A 72 -13.85 5.03 16.32
CA PRO A 72 -15.12 5.50 16.87
C PRO A 72 -15.01 5.92 18.34
N VAL A 73 -13.84 6.41 18.78
CA VAL A 73 -13.59 6.82 20.17
C VAL A 73 -12.88 8.17 20.25
N ALA A 74 -13.15 8.93 21.31
CA ALA A 74 -12.50 10.20 21.58
C ALA A 74 -11.36 10.01 22.57
N PHE A 75 -10.12 10.08 22.09
CA PHE A 75 -8.93 9.96 22.92
C PHE A 75 -8.75 11.19 23.84
N ASP A 76 -8.39 10.94 25.09
CA ASP A 76 -7.94 11.93 26.06
C ASP A 76 -6.46 11.66 26.38
N PRO A 77 -5.52 12.38 25.75
CA PRO A 77 -4.10 12.21 26.00
C PRO A 77 -3.71 12.37 27.46
N SER A 78 -4.47 13.10 28.28
CA SER A 78 -4.15 13.25 29.70
C SER A 78 -4.22 11.92 30.46
N GLU A 79 -5.06 10.99 29.99
CA GLU A 79 -5.26 9.66 30.60
C GLU A 79 -4.36 8.57 30.02
N SER A 80 -3.54 8.91 29.03
CA SER A 80 -2.69 7.97 28.31
C SER A 80 -1.34 7.76 29.00
N VAL A 81 -0.75 6.58 28.86
CA VAL A 81 0.59 6.29 29.38
C VAL A 81 1.21 5.12 28.63
N GLY A 82 2.50 5.20 28.29
CA GLY A 82 3.14 4.10 27.57
C GLY A 82 2.46 3.89 26.21
N PRO A 83 2.15 2.65 25.80
CA PRO A 83 1.34 2.37 24.62
C PRO A 83 -0.18 2.39 24.88
N TYR A 84 -0.64 2.70 26.10
CA TYR A 84 -2.06 2.71 26.45
C TYR A 84 -2.67 4.10 26.24
N LEU A 85 -3.57 4.20 25.28
CA LEU A 85 -4.28 5.42 24.91
C LEU A 85 -5.60 5.51 25.67
N GLY A 86 -5.71 6.47 26.58
CA GLY A 86 -6.93 6.77 27.31
C GLY A 86 -7.97 7.48 26.43
N ILE A 87 -9.25 7.21 26.72
CA ILE A 87 -10.38 7.87 26.07
C ILE A 87 -11.18 8.70 27.09
N ALA A 88 -12.07 9.54 26.60
CA ALA A 88 -12.90 10.42 27.42
C ALA A 88 -13.88 9.67 28.35
N ASP A 89 -14.25 8.43 27.95
CA ASP A 89 -15.16 7.56 28.69
C ASP A 89 -14.47 6.83 29.84
N ARG A 90 -15.26 6.53 30.87
CA ARG A 90 -14.83 5.89 32.11
C ARG A 90 -15.81 4.81 32.50
N ASP A 91 -15.35 3.85 33.28
CA ASP A 91 -16.23 2.84 33.88
C ASP A 91 -17.02 3.39 35.08
N GLY A 92 -17.83 2.53 35.71
CA GLY A 92 -18.66 2.90 36.86
C GLY A 92 -17.88 3.28 38.13
N SER A 93 -16.59 2.94 38.21
CA SER A 93 -15.69 3.37 39.30
C SER A 93 -15.01 4.70 39.01
N GLY A 94 -15.07 5.19 37.77
CA GLY A 94 -14.41 6.40 37.31
C GLY A 94 -13.03 6.16 36.68
N GLU A 95 -12.59 4.91 36.52
CA GLU A 95 -11.34 4.59 35.83
C GLU A 95 -11.50 4.82 34.32
N PRO A 96 -10.55 5.52 33.65
CA PRO A 96 -10.59 5.69 32.20
C PRO A 96 -10.49 4.37 31.44
N TYR A 97 -11.30 4.22 30.40
CA TYR A 97 -11.07 3.19 29.40
C TYR A 97 -9.80 3.51 28.60
N ARG A 98 -9.05 2.46 28.25
CA ARG A 98 -7.75 2.54 27.58
C ARG A 98 -7.60 1.48 26.51
N PHE A 99 -7.07 1.89 25.37
CA PHE A 99 -6.72 1.01 24.25
C PHE A 99 -5.20 0.86 24.17
N LEU A 100 -4.73 -0.37 24.01
CA LEU A 100 -3.34 -0.68 23.73
C LEU A 100 -3.04 -0.43 22.25
N ASP A 101 -2.13 0.49 21.95
CA ASP A 101 -1.78 0.90 20.59
C ASP A 101 -0.52 0.22 20.05
N MET A 102 -0.72 -0.69 19.09
CA MET A 102 0.34 -1.29 18.29
C MET A 102 0.39 -0.69 16.87
N GLY A 103 -0.04 0.56 16.72
CA GLY A 103 0.09 1.39 15.51
C GLY A 103 1.12 2.51 15.63
N ALA A 104 1.66 2.77 16.83
CA ALA A 104 2.62 3.86 17.06
C ALA A 104 2.09 5.25 16.66
N LEU A 105 0.78 5.49 16.80
CA LEU A 105 0.07 6.64 16.23
C LEU A 105 0.48 6.87 14.76
N ILE A 106 0.39 5.83 13.93
CA ILE A 106 0.88 5.83 12.53
C ILE A 106 2.41 6.02 12.47
N ALA A 107 3.12 5.31 13.35
CA ALA A 107 4.58 5.38 13.52
C ALA A 107 5.14 6.79 13.80
N THR A 108 4.31 7.72 14.29
CA THR A 108 4.72 9.06 14.72
C THR A 108 5.34 9.07 16.09
N GLN A 109 5.00 8.08 16.92
CA GLN A 109 5.41 8.08 18.30
C GLN A 109 6.40 6.95 18.60
N ALA A 110 7.64 7.34 18.90
CA ALA A 110 8.74 6.42 19.16
C ALA A 110 8.68 5.82 20.56
N PHE A 111 8.30 6.63 21.54
CA PHE A 111 8.20 6.26 22.95
C PHE A 111 6.75 6.34 23.44
N GLY A 112 6.51 5.98 24.69
CA GLY A 112 5.17 6.03 25.28
C GLY A 112 4.58 7.44 25.43
N GLU A 113 3.26 7.50 25.57
CA GLU A 113 2.52 8.72 25.92
C GLU A 113 2.93 9.24 27.30
N ASN A 114 2.84 10.57 27.47
CA ASN A 114 3.15 11.29 28.71
C ASN A 114 4.50 10.90 29.33
N ASP A 115 5.56 10.85 28.51
CA ASP A 115 6.92 10.68 29.02
C ASP A 115 7.28 11.84 29.97
N PRO A 116 7.63 11.57 31.25
CA PRO A 116 7.90 12.61 32.23
C PRO A 116 8.98 13.61 31.79
N ARG A 117 10.03 13.15 31.09
CA ARG A 117 11.12 14.02 30.62
C ARG A 117 10.63 14.99 29.54
N VAL A 118 9.74 14.52 28.67
CA VAL A 118 9.16 15.38 27.62
C VAL A 118 8.21 16.40 28.22
N VAL A 119 7.40 15.99 29.20
CA VAL A 119 6.49 16.90 29.91
C VAL A 119 7.27 18.01 30.61
N GLU A 120 8.29 17.64 31.39
CA GLU A 120 9.18 18.60 32.07
C GLU A 120 9.85 19.55 31.06
N ALA A 121 10.41 19.02 29.98
CA ALA A 121 11.03 19.84 28.94
C ALA A 121 10.08 20.86 28.29
N ILE A 122 8.80 20.49 28.10
CA ILE A 122 7.79 21.42 27.58
C ILE A 122 7.49 22.53 28.59
N VAL A 123 7.32 22.18 29.88
CA VAL A 123 7.07 23.16 30.95
C VAL A 123 8.23 24.15 31.07
N ASP A 124 9.47 23.66 31.03
CA ASP A 124 10.68 24.48 31.09
C ASP A 124 10.85 25.37 29.85
N SER A 125 10.30 24.93 28.71
CA SER A 125 10.42 25.63 27.42
C SER A 125 9.20 26.48 27.06
N LEU A 126 8.27 26.72 28.00
CA LEU A 126 7.04 27.48 27.74
C LEU A 126 7.25 28.80 26.99
N PRO A 127 8.28 29.64 27.25
CA PRO A 127 8.52 30.86 26.48
C PRO A 127 8.72 30.64 24.97
N PHE A 128 9.26 29.48 24.56
CA PHE A 128 9.45 29.12 23.15
C PHE A 128 8.22 28.49 22.50
N VAL A 129 7.27 28.02 23.33
CA VAL A 129 6.07 27.28 22.93
C VAL A 129 4.84 28.19 22.85
N THR A 130 4.71 29.15 23.75
CA THR A 130 3.56 30.07 23.78
C THR A 130 3.55 31.01 22.57
N SER A 131 4.73 31.37 22.06
CA SER A 131 4.88 32.18 20.85
C SER A 131 5.31 31.30 19.68
N ARG A 132 4.59 31.36 18.55
CA ARG A 132 4.98 30.65 17.33
C ARG A 132 5.86 31.54 16.47
N TYR A 133 7.15 31.22 16.39
CA TYR A 133 8.13 31.93 15.58
C TYR A 133 8.15 31.41 14.12
N ALA A 134 8.44 32.32 13.20
CA ALA A 134 8.77 32.00 11.82
C ALA A 134 10.29 31.74 11.72
N HIS A 135 10.73 30.52 12.05
CA HIS A 135 12.17 30.19 12.21
C HIS A 135 12.98 30.32 10.92
N SER A 136 12.31 30.38 9.76
CA SER A 136 12.93 30.66 8.46
C SER A 136 13.65 32.00 8.40
N GLU A 137 13.18 32.99 9.16
CA GLU A 137 13.73 34.35 9.19
C GLU A 137 14.16 34.75 10.62
N TYR A 138 13.42 34.30 11.64
CA TYR A 138 13.62 34.65 13.04
C TYR A 138 14.07 33.44 13.85
N GLN A 139 15.33 33.06 13.69
CA GLN A 139 15.90 31.91 14.40
C GLN A 139 15.94 32.16 15.91
N THR A 140 15.46 31.19 16.66
CA THR A 140 15.48 31.15 18.13
C THR A 140 16.65 30.33 18.63
N THR A 141 17.03 30.50 19.90
CA THR A 141 18.03 29.63 20.56
C THR A 141 17.61 28.16 20.52
N LEU A 142 16.31 27.88 20.63
CA LEU A 142 15.73 26.54 20.45
C LEU A 142 15.95 25.99 19.04
N SER A 143 15.61 26.76 17.99
CA SER A 143 15.79 26.30 16.61
C SER A 143 17.27 26.08 16.26
N LEU A 144 18.17 26.94 16.76
CA LEU A 144 19.61 26.78 16.57
C LEU A 144 20.15 25.54 17.28
N ARG A 145 19.66 25.27 18.51
CA ARG A 145 20.00 24.03 19.24
C ARG A 145 19.53 22.78 18.51
N LEU A 146 18.29 22.79 17.97
CA LEU A 146 17.81 21.67 17.16
C LEU A 146 18.71 21.46 15.93
N LYS A 147 19.01 22.52 15.18
CA LYS A 147 19.91 22.44 14.01
C LYS A 147 21.29 21.87 14.39
N ALA A 148 21.84 22.26 15.54
CA ALA A 148 23.09 21.69 16.04
C ALA A 148 22.99 20.18 16.36
N GLU A 149 21.90 19.74 17.00
CA GLU A 149 21.67 18.31 17.27
C GLU A 149 21.41 17.49 16.00
N LEU A 150 20.77 18.08 14.98
CA LEU A 150 20.60 17.41 13.68
C LEU A 150 21.94 17.09 13.01
N ASN A 151 22.98 17.90 13.21
CA ASN A 151 24.33 17.58 12.72
C ASN A 151 24.88 16.29 13.34
N ARG A 152 24.52 16.00 14.60
CA ARG A 152 25.00 14.81 15.33
C ARG A 152 24.40 13.51 14.78
N ILE A 153 23.18 13.58 14.27
CA ILE A 153 22.42 12.41 13.79
C ILE A 153 22.29 12.36 12.27
N ALA A 154 22.88 13.32 11.54
CA ALA A 154 22.80 13.39 10.09
C ALA A 154 23.27 12.06 9.46
N PRO A 155 22.51 11.50 8.51
CA PRO A 155 22.94 10.31 7.79
C PRO A 155 24.29 10.52 7.10
N ALA A 156 25.06 9.45 6.97
CA ALA A 156 26.33 9.50 6.25
C ALA A 156 26.13 10.07 4.83
N GLY A 157 27.02 10.94 4.38
CA GLY A 157 26.98 11.57 3.06
C GLY A 157 25.96 12.70 2.87
N THR A 158 25.08 12.96 3.84
CA THR A 158 24.08 14.04 3.77
C THR A 158 24.22 15.02 4.95
N PRO A 159 25.30 15.81 5.02
CA PRO A 159 25.62 16.62 6.20
C PRO A 159 24.81 17.91 6.32
N ARG A 160 24.08 18.32 5.28
CA ARG A 160 23.29 19.55 5.27
C ARG A 160 21.83 19.21 5.55
N HIS A 161 21.12 20.07 6.27
CA HIS A 161 19.72 19.83 6.61
C HIS A 161 18.83 21.05 6.38
N PHE A 162 17.57 20.80 6.05
CA PHE A 162 16.50 21.80 5.96
C PHE A 162 15.26 21.30 6.71
N ILE A 163 14.64 22.14 7.52
CA ILE A 163 13.51 21.77 8.38
C ILE A 163 12.20 22.32 7.77
N VAL A 164 11.14 21.55 7.84
CA VAL A 164 9.79 21.88 7.37
C VAL A 164 8.75 21.31 8.34
N ASN A 165 7.46 21.51 8.10
CA ASN A 165 6.44 21.15 9.09
C ASN A 165 5.98 19.70 8.99
N THR A 166 6.09 19.06 7.82
CA THR A 166 5.54 17.72 7.59
C THR A 166 6.45 16.83 6.74
N GLY A 167 6.22 15.52 6.78
CA GLY A 167 6.94 14.58 5.91
C GLY A 167 6.67 14.79 4.42
N ALA A 168 5.44 15.16 4.04
CA ALA A 168 5.11 15.47 2.66
C ALA A 168 5.90 16.71 2.17
N GLU A 169 6.02 17.75 2.99
CA GLU A 169 6.86 18.91 2.67
C GLU A 169 8.35 18.55 2.56
N ALA A 170 8.84 17.62 3.38
CA ALA A 170 10.23 17.17 3.29
C ALA A 170 10.49 16.48 1.95
N VAL A 171 9.56 15.62 1.53
CA VAL A 171 9.58 14.97 0.21
C VAL A 171 9.46 15.99 -0.93
N GLU A 172 8.56 16.98 -0.84
CA GLU A 172 8.45 18.04 -1.85
C GLU A 172 9.75 18.82 -2.02
N ASN A 173 10.44 19.14 -0.93
CA ASN A 173 11.72 19.85 -1.01
C ASN A 173 12.87 18.93 -1.46
N ALA A 174 12.81 17.62 -1.20
CA ALA A 174 13.70 16.64 -1.83
C ALA A 174 13.51 16.60 -3.36
N ILE A 175 12.26 16.56 -3.82
CA ILE A 175 11.93 16.56 -5.25
C ILE A 175 12.42 17.87 -5.89
N LYS A 176 12.14 19.03 -5.28
CA LYS A 176 12.59 20.31 -5.81
C LYS A 176 14.11 20.41 -5.94
N SER A 177 14.88 19.88 -4.98
CA SER A 177 16.35 19.97 -5.02
C SER A 177 16.93 19.19 -6.20
N VAL A 178 16.40 18.00 -6.49
CA VAL A 178 16.89 17.17 -7.60
C VAL A 178 16.39 17.63 -8.96
N LEU A 179 15.15 18.15 -9.06
CA LEU A 179 14.65 18.76 -10.29
C LEU A 179 15.45 20.00 -10.65
N LEU A 180 15.70 20.88 -9.67
CA LEU A 180 16.50 22.09 -9.90
C LEU A 180 17.95 21.73 -10.27
N ASN A 181 18.54 20.71 -9.63
CA ASN A 181 19.83 20.18 -10.04
C ASN A 181 19.83 19.79 -11.53
N ARG A 182 18.77 19.13 -12.04
CA ARG A 182 18.67 18.79 -13.47
C ARG A 182 18.48 19.98 -14.39
N VAL A 183 17.67 20.95 -14.01
CA VAL A 183 17.54 22.21 -14.77
C VAL A 183 18.91 22.87 -14.96
N LYS A 184 19.79 22.79 -13.94
CA LYS A 184 21.12 23.43 -13.95
C LYS A 184 22.22 22.61 -14.60
N THR A 185 22.09 21.28 -14.64
CA THR A 185 23.14 20.36 -15.09
C THR A 185 22.82 19.66 -16.42
N SER A 186 21.58 19.72 -16.90
CA SER A 186 21.17 19.19 -18.19
C SER A 186 21.27 20.26 -19.29
N ASP A 187 21.58 19.83 -20.51
CA ASP A 187 21.69 20.72 -21.68
C ASP A 187 20.30 21.24 -22.13
N GLU A 188 19.23 20.55 -21.74
CA GLU A 188 17.84 20.83 -22.13
C GLU A 188 17.16 21.86 -21.21
N GLY A 189 17.75 22.15 -20.04
CA GLY A 189 17.14 23.03 -19.03
C GLY A 189 15.86 22.45 -18.40
N ASP A 190 15.60 21.16 -18.56
CA ASP A 190 14.44 20.44 -18.02
C ASP A 190 14.78 19.85 -16.64
N GLY A 191 13.79 19.83 -15.75
CA GLY A 191 13.87 19.17 -14.44
C GLY A 191 13.77 17.64 -14.53
N GLY A 192 13.26 17.09 -15.64
CA GLY A 192 13.14 15.65 -15.85
C GLY A 192 12.01 15.00 -15.04
N PHE A 193 12.18 13.72 -14.68
CA PHE A 193 11.20 12.95 -13.92
C PHE A 193 11.83 12.16 -12.76
N ILE A 194 11.02 11.90 -11.74
CA ILE A 194 11.40 11.06 -10.59
C ILE A 194 10.99 9.61 -10.85
N VAL A 195 11.88 8.66 -10.58
CA VAL A 195 11.53 7.24 -10.55
C VAL A 195 11.17 6.86 -9.13
N SER A 196 9.98 6.30 -8.94
CA SER A 196 9.52 5.78 -7.64
C SER A 196 9.03 4.35 -7.78
N PHE A 197 8.46 3.77 -6.72
CA PHE A 197 8.18 2.34 -6.68
C PHE A 197 6.70 2.00 -6.49
N GLU A 198 6.30 0.85 -7.02
CA GLU A 198 4.97 0.30 -6.83
C GLU A 198 4.66 0.11 -5.33
N GLY A 199 3.46 0.54 -4.94
CA GLY A 199 2.90 0.62 -3.59
C GLY A 199 3.68 1.49 -2.59
N ALA A 200 4.54 2.40 -3.08
CA ALA A 200 5.17 3.42 -2.25
C ALA A 200 4.16 4.44 -1.70
N PHE A 201 4.50 5.08 -0.58
CA PHE A 201 3.75 6.19 -0.01
C PHE A 201 4.67 7.28 0.53
N HIS A 202 4.66 8.44 -0.14
CA HIS A 202 5.55 9.56 0.16
C HIS A 202 4.80 10.84 0.55
N GLY A 203 3.47 10.81 0.54
CA GLY A 203 2.63 11.94 0.95
C GLY A 203 1.40 12.11 0.07
N ARG A 204 0.71 13.25 0.26
CA ARG A 204 -0.53 13.60 -0.43
C ARG A 204 -0.56 15.04 -0.96
N THR A 205 0.56 15.77 -0.90
CA THR A 205 0.74 17.02 -1.65
C THR A 205 1.04 16.69 -3.12
N LEU A 206 0.79 17.59 -4.08
CA LEU A 206 0.75 17.20 -5.51
C LEU A 206 2.03 16.52 -6.05
N GLY A 207 3.22 16.93 -5.61
CA GLY A 207 4.49 16.30 -5.97
C GLY A 207 4.74 14.99 -5.23
N SER A 208 4.52 14.96 -3.92
CA SER A 208 4.62 13.71 -3.13
C SER A 208 3.56 12.66 -3.52
N LEU A 209 2.41 13.12 -4.01
CA LEU A 209 1.35 12.30 -4.57
C LEU A 209 1.75 11.68 -5.91
N ALA A 210 2.56 12.38 -6.72
CA ALA A 210 3.06 11.88 -8.01
C ALA A 210 4.00 10.67 -7.84
N VAL A 211 4.74 10.62 -6.73
CA VAL A 211 5.62 9.49 -6.39
C VAL A 211 4.94 8.45 -5.48
N THR A 212 3.73 8.72 -4.97
CA THR A 212 2.94 7.77 -4.17
C THR A 212 2.15 6.81 -5.08
N HIS A 213 2.38 5.50 -4.96
CA HIS A 213 1.68 4.50 -5.79
C HIS A 213 0.46 3.91 -5.06
N ARG A 214 -0.58 4.74 -4.90
CA ARG A 214 -1.90 4.33 -4.37
C ARG A 214 -3.00 4.86 -5.30
N LYS A 215 -3.57 3.98 -6.14
CA LYS A 215 -4.59 4.33 -7.16
C LYS A 215 -5.71 5.22 -6.60
N LYS A 216 -6.34 4.80 -5.49
CA LYS A 216 -7.42 5.56 -4.83
C LYS A 216 -6.98 6.95 -4.34
N ALA A 217 -5.72 7.12 -3.93
CA ALA A 217 -5.23 8.40 -3.43
C ALA A 217 -4.97 9.41 -4.57
N ARG A 218 -4.69 8.93 -5.78
CA ARG A 218 -4.37 9.75 -6.96
C ARG A 218 -5.58 10.07 -7.84
N LEU A 219 -6.65 9.29 -7.73
CA LEU A 219 -7.82 9.41 -8.59
C LEU A 219 -8.42 10.83 -8.53
N GLY A 220 -8.60 11.47 -9.68
CA GLY A 220 -9.22 12.78 -9.81
C GLY A 220 -8.31 13.99 -9.52
N PHE A 221 -7.04 13.80 -9.13
CA PHE A 221 -6.10 14.90 -8.90
C PHE A 221 -5.13 15.09 -10.07
N PRO A 222 -4.88 16.34 -10.51
CA PRO A 222 -3.81 16.61 -11.45
C PRO A 222 -2.46 16.31 -10.78
N THR A 223 -1.70 15.38 -11.33
CA THR A 223 -0.38 14.99 -10.80
C THR A 223 0.57 14.67 -11.96
N PHE A 224 1.85 14.55 -11.68
CA PHE A 224 2.86 14.31 -12.71
C PHE A 224 2.81 12.86 -13.21
N ASP A 225 3.00 12.66 -14.52
CA ASP A 225 3.19 11.34 -15.14
C ASP A 225 4.63 10.86 -14.95
N TRP A 226 4.97 10.50 -13.71
CA TRP A 226 6.28 9.95 -13.35
C TRP A 226 6.21 8.44 -13.17
N PRO A 227 7.25 7.70 -13.58
CA PRO A 227 7.23 6.24 -13.58
C PRO A 227 7.28 5.65 -12.16
N HIS A 228 6.47 4.61 -11.95
CA HIS A 228 6.59 3.70 -10.82
C HIS A 228 7.11 2.35 -11.33
N ILE A 229 8.25 1.92 -10.82
CA ILE A 229 8.82 0.60 -11.13
C ILE A 229 8.50 -0.41 -10.03
N LEU A 230 8.63 -1.69 -10.32
CA LEU A 230 8.35 -2.77 -9.37
C LEU A 230 9.18 -2.61 -8.09
N PHE A 231 8.55 -2.69 -6.92
CA PHE A 231 9.28 -2.84 -5.64
C PHE A 231 9.58 -4.32 -5.38
N PRO A 232 10.84 -4.73 -5.24
CA PRO A 232 11.18 -6.13 -5.05
C PRO A 232 11.13 -6.52 -3.57
N LEU A 233 9.96 -6.92 -3.09
CA LEU A 233 9.82 -7.55 -1.77
C LEU A 233 10.68 -8.81 -1.70
N ASP A 234 11.54 -8.88 -0.68
CA ASP A 234 12.29 -10.09 -0.36
C ASP A 234 11.45 -11.06 0.47
N GLU A 235 11.29 -12.26 -0.05
CA GLU A 235 10.61 -13.37 0.59
C GLU A 235 11.62 -14.52 0.78
N PRO A 236 12.24 -14.66 1.97
CA PRO A 236 13.27 -15.68 2.22
C PRO A 236 12.81 -17.12 1.98
N ARG A 237 11.49 -17.38 1.99
CA ARG A 237 10.89 -18.68 1.69
C ARG A 237 10.85 -18.99 0.20
N THR A 238 10.94 -17.99 -0.67
CA THR A 238 10.88 -18.09 -2.13
C THR A 238 12.01 -17.30 -2.81
N PRO A 239 13.29 -17.62 -2.50
CA PRO A 239 14.44 -16.80 -2.92
C PRO A 239 14.60 -16.66 -4.45
N LYS A 240 14.14 -17.66 -5.23
CA LYS A 240 14.10 -17.57 -6.70
C LYS A 240 13.11 -16.51 -7.20
N GLU A 241 11.99 -16.34 -6.51
CA GLU A 241 11.01 -15.30 -6.84
C GLU A 241 11.51 -13.92 -6.42
N SER A 242 12.12 -13.80 -5.23
CA SER A 242 12.84 -12.57 -4.82
C SER A 242 13.80 -12.13 -5.91
N ALA A 243 14.71 -13.03 -6.35
CA ALA A 243 15.71 -12.72 -7.37
C ALA A 243 15.10 -12.28 -8.71
N ARG A 244 14.01 -12.92 -9.16
CA ARG A 244 13.27 -12.54 -10.38
C ARG A 244 12.64 -11.15 -10.26
N ARG A 245 12.04 -10.82 -9.12
CA ARG A 245 11.45 -9.49 -8.87
C ARG A 245 12.53 -8.41 -8.84
N GLU A 246 13.66 -8.69 -8.21
CA GLU A 246 14.83 -7.79 -8.19
C GLU A 246 15.36 -7.52 -9.60
N GLU A 247 15.57 -8.56 -10.40
CA GLU A 247 16.05 -8.41 -11.78
C GLU A 247 15.08 -7.59 -12.62
N ARG A 248 13.76 -7.84 -12.50
CA ARG A 248 12.73 -7.08 -13.19
C ARG A 248 12.71 -5.60 -12.77
N SER A 249 12.85 -5.32 -11.48
CA SER A 249 12.90 -3.96 -10.94
C SER A 249 14.15 -3.21 -11.46
N LEU A 250 15.32 -3.82 -11.34
CA LEU A 250 16.59 -3.25 -11.85
C LEU A 250 16.55 -3.05 -13.36
N LYS A 251 15.92 -3.95 -14.12
CA LYS A 251 15.73 -3.81 -15.56
C LYS A 251 14.85 -2.61 -15.90
N GLN A 252 13.74 -2.41 -15.20
CA GLN A 252 12.87 -1.26 -15.42
C GLN A 252 13.59 0.05 -15.14
N LEU A 253 14.37 0.13 -14.06
CA LEU A 253 15.22 1.29 -13.78
C LEU A 253 16.26 1.50 -14.88
N TRP A 254 17.02 0.45 -15.22
CA TRP A 254 18.05 0.50 -16.26
C TRP A 254 17.48 0.99 -17.59
N ASP A 255 16.30 0.50 -18.00
CA ASP A 255 15.61 0.95 -19.21
C ASP A 255 15.32 2.45 -19.17
N LEU A 256 14.89 3.00 -18.02
CA LEU A 256 14.64 4.42 -17.86
C LEU A 256 15.93 5.23 -17.92
N LEU A 257 17.03 4.73 -17.33
CA LEU A 257 18.34 5.37 -17.35
C LEU A 257 18.92 5.43 -18.77
N VAL A 258 18.90 4.32 -19.52
CA VAL A 258 19.47 4.27 -20.87
C VAL A 258 18.58 4.95 -21.92
N SER A 259 17.27 4.97 -21.73
CA SER A 259 16.34 5.55 -22.71
C SER A 259 15.89 6.97 -22.42
N GLY A 260 15.86 7.38 -21.16
CA GLY A 260 15.21 8.63 -20.75
C GLY A 260 13.75 8.70 -21.22
N ARG A 261 13.03 7.57 -21.30
CA ARG A 261 11.68 7.42 -21.89
C ARG A 261 11.56 7.74 -23.39
N LEU A 262 12.66 7.77 -24.15
CA LEU A 262 12.60 7.95 -25.60
C LEU A 262 12.23 6.62 -26.31
N PRO A 263 11.19 6.58 -27.17
CA PRO A 263 10.69 5.35 -27.78
C PRO A 263 11.71 4.60 -28.65
N ARG A 264 12.66 5.31 -29.27
CA ARG A 264 13.65 4.75 -30.21
C ARG A 264 15.02 4.46 -29.58
N ALA A 265 15.13 4.53 -28.26
CA ALA A 265 16.36 4.22 -27.56
C ALA A 265 16.64 2.71 -27.61
N ASP A 266 17.87 2.33 -27.96
CA ASP A 266 18.33 0.94 -27.88
C ASP A 266 18.31 0.45 -26.41
N LYS A 267 17.78 -0.76 -26.21
CA LYS A 267 17.57 -1.43 -24.93
C LYS A 267 17.97 -2.91 -25.03
N SER A 268 19.20 -3.16 -25.48
CA SER A 268 19.72 -4.52 -25.61
C SER A 268 19.72 -5.28 -24.27
N LYS A 269 19.11 -6.48 -24.28
CA LYS A 269 19.12 -7.40 -23.13
C LYS A 269 20.54 -7.82 -22.76
N ASP A 270 21.43 -7.95 -23.75
CA ASP A 270 22.82 -8.36 -23.52
C ASP A 270 23.61 -7.26 -22.79
N THR A 271 23.32 -5.99 -23.10
CA THR A 271 23.93 -4.87 -22.37
C THR A 271 23.45 -4.82 -20.93
N PHE A 272 22.15 -4.96 -20.68
CA PHE A 272 21.64 -5.05 -19.32
C PHE A 272 22.29 -6.19 -18.52
N ARG A 273 22.38 -7.39 -19.11
CA ARG A 273 23.01 -8.54 -18.45
C ARG A 273 24.48 -8.25 -18.11
N ARG A 274 25.24 -7.72 -19.07
CA ARG A 274 26.64 -7.35 -18.86
C ARG A 274 26.82 -6.32 -17.72
N ASP A 275 25.98 -5.28 -17.70
CA ASP A 275 26.03 -4.27 -16.65
C ASP A 275 25.71 -4.92 -15.28
N MET A 276 24.69 -5.77 -15.21
CA MET A 276 24.31 -6.47 -13.96
C MET A 276 25.38 -7.43 -13.47
N ASP A 277 26.03 -8.16 -14.38
CA ASP A 277 27.13 -9.07 -14.07
C ASP A 277 28.35 -8.29 -13.53
N ALA A 278 28.67 -7.14 -14.12
CA ALA A 278 29.74 -6.26 -13.62
C ALA A 278 29.45 -5.73 -12.20
N LEU A 279 28.19 -5.41 -11.89
CA LEU A 279 27.79 -5.03 -10.52
C LEU A 279 27.95 -6.21 -9.55
N ASP A 280 27.53 -7.42 -9.95
CA ASP A 280 27.69 -8.62 -9.11
C ASP A 280 29.16 -8.95 -8.86
N GLU A 281 30.00 -8.88 -9.89
CA GLU A 281 31.44 -9.11 -9.77
C GLU A 281 32.09 -8.10 -8.81
N PHE A 282 31.76 -6.81 -8.94
CA PHE A 282 32.26 -5.78 -8.03
C PHE A 282 31.78 -6.01 -6.59
N LEU A 283 30.50 -6.31 -6.38
CA LEU A 283 29.95 -6.55 -5.05
C LEU A 283 30.48 -7.83 -4.39
N ALA A 284 30.98 -8.79 -5.17
CA ALA A 284 31.64 -9.99 -4.67
C ALA A 284 33.08 -9.75 -4.18
N GLN A 285 33.69 -8.61 -4.52
CA GLN A 285 35.07 -8.25 -4.14
C GLN A 285 35.09 -7.38 -2.86
N PRO A 286 35.58 -7.89 -1.71
CA PRO A 286 35.66 -7.10 -0.49
C PRO A 286 36.64 -5.92 -0.65
N GLY A 287 36.21 -4.73 -0.23
CA GLY A 287 37.08 -3.54 -0.20
C GLY A 287 37.37 -2.90 -1.57
N GLY A 288 36.59 -3.24 -2.61
CA GLY A 288 36.70 -2.60 -3.92
C GLY A 288 36.50 -1.08 -3.85
N ASP A 289 37.29 -0.33 -4.62
CA ASP A 289 37.14 1.12 -4.74
C ASP A 289 35.90 1.46 -5.58
N VAL A 290 34.83 1.84 -4.88
CA VAL A 290 33.53 2.21 -5.47
C VAL A 290 33.66 3.37 -6.44
N ASN A 291 34.52 4.36 -6.15
CA ASN A 291 34.69 5.51 -7.02
C ASN A 291 35.41 5.11 -8.31
N ALA A 292 36.51 4.36 -8.21
CA ALA A 292 37.22 3.87 -9.38
C ALA A 292 36.32 3.00 -10.27
N PHE A 293 35.54 2.09 -9.67
CA PHE A 293 34.57 1.26 -10.39
C PHE A 293 33.50 2.11 -11.09
N VAL A 294 32.87 3.03 -10.38
CA VAL A 294 31.83 3.92 -10.95
C VAL A 294 32.39 4.75 -12.10
N GLN A 295 33.61 5.28 -11.99
CA GLN A 295 34.24 6.05 -13.07
C GLN A 295 34.55 5.17 -14.30
N ALA A 296 35.04 3.95 -14.09
CA ALA A 296 35.28 3.01 -15.19
C ALA A 296 33.99 2.64 -15.93
N GLN A 297 32.91 2.33 -15.20
CA GLN A 297 31.60 2.04 -15.80
C GLN A 297 31.02 3.28 -16.51
N ARG A 298 31.13 4.46 -15.90
CA ARG A 298 30.65 5.72 -16.50
C ARG A 298 31.39 6.06 -17.79
N ALA A 299 32.70 5.82 -17.86
CA ALA A 299 33.51 6.06 -19.06
C ALA A 299 33.11 5.16 -20.26
N ALA A 300 32.45 4.04 -20.00
CA ALA A 300 31.92 3.15 -21.03
C ALA A 300 30.55 3.60 -21.59
N LEU A 301 29.89 4.57 -20.96
CA LEU A 301 28.59 5.08 -21.44
C LEU A 301 28.79 6.01 -22.65
N THR A 302 27.94 5.85 -23.67
CA THR A 302 27.95 6.77 -24.81
C THR A 302 27.41 8.14 -24.41
N PRO A 303 27.82 9.24 -25.07
CA PRO A 303 27.31 10.57 -24.79
C PRO A 303 25.76 10.67 -24.85
N ASP A 304 25.13 9.92 -25.75
CA ASP A 304 23.67 9.84 -25.84
C ASP A 304 23.02 9.17 -24.63
N VAL A 305 23.64 8.12 -24.07
CA VAL A 305 23.15 7.49 -22.84
C VAL A 305 23.29 8.45 -21.67
N VAL A 306 24.43 9.14 -21.55
CA VAL A 306 24.65 10.15 -20.49
C VAL A 306 23.60 11.26 -20.55
N ARG A 307 23.32 11.80 -21.75
CA ARG A 307 22.28 12.82 -21.94
C ARG A 307 20.89 12.30 -21.56
N ARG A 308 20.52 11.09 -21.99
CA ARG A 308 19.22 10.47 -21.69
C ARG A 308 19.04 10.19 -20.20
N ALA A 309 20.09 9.72 -19.52
CA ALA A 309 20.06 9.44 -18.09
C ALA A 309 19.78 10.70 -17.25
N ARG A 310 20.24 11.87 -17.70
CA ARG A 310 19.95 13.16 -17.04
C ARG A 310 18.47 13.55 -17.04
N ARG A 311 17.64 12.94 -17.90
CA ARG A 311 16.16 13.08 -17.83
C ARG A 311 15.58 12.42 -16.57
N VAL A 312 16.32 11.50 -15.94
CA VAL A 312 16.01 10.97 -14.61
C VAL A 312 16.59 11.91 -13.56
N ALA A 313 15.70 12.60 -12.84
CA ALA A 313 16.07 13.56 -11.84
C ALA A 313 16.56 12.90 -10.55
N ALA A 314 15.88 11.84 -10.13
CA ALA A 314 16.28 11.01 -8.99
C ALA A 314 15.55 9.67 -9.01
N VAL A 315 16.06 8.73 -8.22
CA VAL A 315 15.30 7.57 -7.75
C VAL A 315 14.90 7.82 -6.29
N LEU A 316 13.61 7.68 -5.97
CA LEU A 316 13.06 7.91 -4.64
C LEU A 316 12.45 6.60 -4.11
N VAL A 317 12.89 6.15 -2.94
CA VAL A 317 12.51 4.86 -2.38
C VAL A 317 12.40 4.88 -0.86
N GLU A 318 11.40 4.20 -0.29
CA GLU A 318 11.38 3.88 1.15
C GLU A 318 12.37 2.73 1.41
N PRO A 319 13.24 2.77 2.44
CA PRO A 319 14.09 1.63 2.79
C PRO A 319 13.27 0.37 3.08
N ILE A 320 12.13 0.56 3.75
CA ILE A 320 11.09 -0.44 4.00
C ILE A 320 9.76 0.26 3.72
N GLN A 321 8.97 -0.24 2.77
CA GLN A 321 7.70 0.41 2.45
C GLN A 321 6.68 0.17 3.56
N GLY A 322 6.24 1.24 4.22
CA GLY A 322 5.33 1.17 5.35
C GLY A 322 3.90 0.89 4.94
N GLU A 323 3.26 1.91 4.34
CA GLU A 323 1.88 1.82 3.86
C GLU A 323 1.68 0.73 2.81
N GLY A 324 2.72 0.43 2.02
CA GLY A 324 2.71 -0.62 1.00
C GLY A 324 2.61 -2.05 1.54
N GLY A 325 2.69 -2.25 2.86
CA GLY A 325 2.57 -3.58 3.49
C GLY A 325 3.80 -4.02 4.26
N VAL A 326 4.60 -3.11 4.82
CA VAL A 326 5.88 -3.41 5.51
C VAL A 326 6.76 -4.31 4.63
N ARG A 327 7.05 -3.83 3.42
CA ARG A 327 7.78 -4.58 2.40
C ARG A 327 9.26 -4.25 2.50
N VAL A 328 10.06 -5.27 2.83
CA VAL A 328 11.52 -5.16 2.98
C VAL A 328 12.18 -5.71 1.71
N PRO A 329 13.04 -4.95 1.02
CA PRO A 329 13.81 -5.45 -0.11
C PRO A 329 15.10 -6.11 0.37
N SER A 330 15.79 -6.84 -0.50
CA SER A 330 17.09 -7.41 -0.15
C SER A 330 18.20 -6.36 -0.15
N ALA A 331 19.25 -6.61 0.63
CA ALA A 331 20.47 -5.80 0.59
C ALA A 331 21.14 -5.84 -0.80
N ARG A 332 21.09 -6.99 -1.49
CA ARG A 332 21.65 -7.12 -2.85
C ARG A 332 21.01 -6.12 -3.81
N PHE A 333 19.68 -6.03 -3.80
CA PHE A 333 18.95 -5.07 -4.62
C PHE A 333 19.34 -3.62 -4.30
N MET A 334 19.34 -3.25 -3.02
CA MET A 334 19.66 -1.87 -2.61
C MET A 334 21.09 -1.46 -2.95
N LYS A 335 22.06 -2.39 -2.83
CA LYS A 335 23.46 -2.16 -3.26
C LYS A 335 23.55 -1.93 -4.77
N LYS A 336 22.89 -2.78 -5.57
CA LYS A 336 22.85 -2.61 -7.03
C LYS A 336 22.14 -1.34 -7.47
N LEU A 337 21.03 -1.00 -6.82
CA LEU A 337 20.31 0.25 -7.01
C LEU A 337 21.28 1.43 -6.83
N ARG A 338 22.01 1.48 -5.70
CA ARG A 338 22.98 2.57 -5.46
C ARG A 338 24.09 2.61 -6.49
N LEU A 339 24.65 1.47 -6.89
CA LEU A 339 25.70 1.45 -7.92
C LEU A 339 25.18 1.96 -9.26
N LEU A 340 24.00 1.53 -9.70
CA LEU A 340 23.37 2.05 -10.91
C LEU A 340 23.17 3.55 -10.83
N THR A 341 22.61 4.07 -9.73
CA THR A 341 22.37 5.52 -9.62
C THR A 341 23.70 6.30 -9.65
N ARG A 342 24.76 5.78 -9.03
CA ARG A 342 26.11 6.37 -9.11
C ARG A 342 26.70 6.34 -10.52
N ILE A 343 26.62 5.22 -11.24
CA ILE A 343 27.17 5.07 -12.60
C ILE A 343 26.53 6.10 -13.54
N TYR A 344 25.20 6.21 -13.49
CA TYR A 344 24.40 7.07 -14.37
C TYR A 344 24.22 8.51 -13.86
N ASP A 345 24.89 8.88 -12.76
CA ASP A 345 24.85 10.23 -12.19
C ASP A 345 23.46 10.69 -11.72
N VAL A 346 22.68 9.75 -11.18
CA VAL A 346 21.32 9.98 -10.68
C VAL A 346 21.30 10.02 -9.15
N PRO A 347 20.79 11.09 -8.53
CA PRO A 347 20.56 11.14 -7.09
C PRO A 347 19.66 10.00 -6.60
N LEU A 348 20.02 9.41 -5.46
CA LEU A 348 19.21 8.46 -4.71
C LEU A 348 18.65 9.15 -3.46
N ILE A 349 17.33 9.15 -3.34
CA ILE A 349 16.58 9.69 -2.23
C ILE A 349 16.01 8.53 -1.42
N PHE A 350 16.35 8.45 -0.13
CA PHE A 350 15.62 7.59 0.81
C PHE A 350 14.53 8.37 1.52
N ASP A 351 13.30 7.88 1.40
CA ASP A 351 12.21 8.34 2.25
C ASP A 351 12.18 7.56 3.57
N GLU A 352 12.79 8.15 4.59
CA GLU A 352 12.84 7.64 5.95
C GLU A 352 11.80 8.30 6.86
N VAL A 353 10.76 8.93 6.32
CA VAL A 353 9.68 9.55 7.09
C VAL A 353 9.05 8.56 8.07
N GLN A 354 8.89 7.29 7.69
CA GLN A 354 8.38 6.25 8.61
C GLN A 354 9.48 5.46 9.32
N THR A 355 10.51 5.05 8.59
CA THR A 355 11.54 4.11 9.04
C THR A 355 12.64 4.74 9.87
N GLY A 356 12.86 6.05 9.69
CA GLY A 356 14.00 6.76 10.24
C GLY A 356 13.96 6.91 11.75
N TRP A 357 15.16 7.12 12.30
CA TRP A 357 15.45 7.32 13.71
C TRP A 357 15.05 6.15 14.58
N GLY A 358 15.70 5.01 14.38
CA GLY A 358 15.69 3.90 15.34
C GLY A 358 14.73 2.76 15.03
N MET A 359 13.72 2.94 14.17
CA MET A 359 12.55 2.03 14.14
C MET A 359 12.90 0.60 13.73
N SER A 360 13.91 0.45 12.88
CA SER A 360 14.47 -0.82 12.43
C SER A 360 15.52 -1.42 13.37
N GLY A 361 15.84 -0.75 14.49
CA GLY A 361 17.02 -1.04 15.30
C GLY A 361 18.32 -0.50 14.68
N ARG A 362 18.25 0.29 13.60
CA ARG A 362 19.35 1.16 13.10
C ARG A 362 18.95 2.61 13.27
N LEU A 363 19.92 3.52 13.31
CA LEU A 363 19.58 4.95 13.38
C LEU A 363 18.78 5.33 12.12
N TRP A 364 19.26 4.92 10.96
CA TRP A 364 18.57 5.06 9.68
C TRP A 364 18.36 3.68 9.05
N ALA A 365 17.18 3.37 8.54
CA ALA A 365 16.89 2.03 8.05
C ALA A 365 17.66 1.67 6.78
N HIS A 366 18.09 2.64 5.96
CA HIS A 366 18.95 2.34 4.81
C HIS A 366 20.31 1.74 5.21
N GLU A 367 20.76 1.92 6.46
CA GLU A 367 21.96 1.29 7.00
C GLU A 367 21.84 -0.25 7.09
N LEU A 368 20.62 -0.81 7.03
CA LEU A 368 20.41 -2.26 6.97
C LEU A 368 21.04 -2.91 5.72
N PHE A 369 21.30 -2.12 4.69
CA PHE A 369 21.67 -2.62 3.37
C PHE A 369 23.17 -2.46 3.06
N ASP A 370 23.97 -1.86 3.95
CA ASP A 370 25.42 -1.64 3.78
C ASP A 370 25.76 -1.11 2.37
N LEU A 371 25.13 0.01 2.00
CA LEU A 371 25.27 0.57 0.65
C LEU A 371 26.75 0.84 0.31
N PRO A 372 27.20 0.61 -0.94
CA PRO A 372 28.60 0.84 -1.32
C PRO A 372 29.02 2.31 -1.23
N SER A 373 28.04 3.22 -1.32
CA SER A 373 28.23 4.63 -1.03
C SER A 373 26.95 5.21 -0.41
N PRO A 374 27.06 6.29 0.37
CA PRO A 374 25.89 6.87 1.03
C PRO A 374 24.88 7.45 0.04
N PRO A 375 23.60 7.65 0.41
CA PRO A 375 22.60 8.30 -0.45
C PRO A 375 22.88 9.80 -0.62
N ASP A 376 22.13 10.44 -1.52
CA ASP A 376 22.30 11.88 -1.80
C ASP A 376 21.29 12.74 -1.03
N VAL A 377 20.14 12.17 -0.67
CA VAL A 377 19.09 12.81 0.12
C VAL A 377 18.42 11.79 1.05
N VAL A 378 18.09 12.21 2.26
CA VAL A 378 17.26 11.45 3.21
C VAL A 378 16.17 12.36 3.77
N THR A 379 14.90 11.97 3.63
CA THR A 379 13.77 12.67 4.28
C THR A 379 13.38 11.96 5.57
N TRP A 380 13.05 12.73 6.60
CA TRP A 380 12.63 12.22 7.90
C TRP A 380 11.50 13.08 8.46
N ALA A 381 10.53 12.47 9.13
CA ALA A 381 9.48 13.19 9.85
C ALA A 381 8.91 12.29 10.94
N LYS A 382 7.60 12.35 11.21
CA LYS A 382 6.90 11.49 12.17
C LYS A 382 7.55 11.57 13.56
N LYS A 383 8.47 10.65 13.88
CA LYS A 383 9.23 10.62 15.14
C LYS A 383 10.07 11.89 15.35
N ALA A 384 10.50 12.52 14.26
CA ALA A 384 11.17 13.83 14.28
C ALA A 384 10.29 14.97 14.80
N GLN A 385 8.96 14.78 14.88
CA GLN A 385 7.92 15.77 15.16
C GLN A 385 7.76 16.87 14.09
N ASN A 386 8.84 17.24 13.40
CA ASN A 386 8.89 18.11 12.23
C ASN A 386 9.28 17.32 10.97
N GLY A 387 9.14 17.90 9.79
CA GLY A 387 9.81 17.37 8.59
C GLY A 387 11.27 17.82 8.55
N VAL A 388 12.17 16.93 8.16
CA VAL A 388 13.60 17.20 8.01
C VAL A 388 14.06 16.59 6.69
N LEU A 389 14.83 17.36 5.95
CA LEU A 389 15.47 16.96 4.71
C LEU A 389 16.99 17.03 4.92
N PHE A 390 17.68 15.90 4.90
CA PHE A 390 19.14 15.85 4.85
C PHE A 390 19.60 15.72 3.40
N VAL A 391 20.61 16.49 3.00
CA VAL A 391 21.13 16.54 1.62
C VAL A 391 22.65 16.51 1.59
N SER A 392 23.21 15.98 0.50
CA SER A 392 24.64 16.04 0.21
C SER A 392 25.11 17.49 0.00
N GLU A 393 26.41 17.73 0.15
CA GLU A 393 27.03 19.05 -0.12
C GLU A 393 26.75 19.53 -1.55
N GLU A 394 26.81 18.61 -2.52
CA GLU A 394 26.58 18.89 -3.93
C GLU A 394 25.17 19.46 -4.17
N LEU A 395 24.14 18.81 -3.62
CA LEU A 395 22.76 19.25 -3.76
C LEU A 395 22.42 20.47 -2.88
N ALA A 396 23.14 20.67 -1.78
CA ALA A 396 22.93 21.80 -0.89
C ALA A 396 23.19 23.16 -1.55
N THR A 397 24.06 23.21 -2.57
CA THR A 397 24.38 24.44 -3.31
C THR A 397 23.12 25.12 -3.88
N PHE A 398 22.12 24.34 -4.29
CA PHE A 398 20.87 24.85 -4.86
C PHE A 398 19.90 25.44 -3.81
N PHE A 399 20.10 25.15 -2.52
CA PHE A 399 19.31 25.76 -1.44
C PHE A 399 19.74 27.20 -1.16
N GLN A 400 20.94 27.59 -1.57
CA GLN A 400 21.46 28.95 -1.43
C GLN A 400 21.02 29.87 -2.60
N GLU A 401 20.41 29.31 -3.66
CA GLU A 401 19.87 30.08 -4.78
C GLU A 401 18.48 30.70 -4.48
N GLU A 402 18.37 32.02 -4.65
CA GLU A 402 17.12 32.79 -4.84
C GLU A 402 15.85 32.29 -4.13
N LYS A 403 15.82 32.16 -2.79
CA LYS A 403 14.60 31.87 -1.99
C LYS A 403 13.70 30.74 -2.53
N LYS A 404 14.24 29.80 -3.33
CA LYS A 404 13.45 28.72 -3.98
C LYS A 404 12.98 27.69 -2.96
N PHE A 405 13.67 27.60 -1.83
CA PHE A 405 13.34 26.76 -0.69
C PHE A 405 13.00 27.65 0.49
N ASN A 406 11.73 27.62 0.91
CA ASN A 406 11.28 28.34 2.09
C ASN A 406 9.96 27.76 2.60
N THR A 407 9.72 27.90 3.89
CA THR A 407 8.40 27.74 4.53
C THR A 407 8.29 28.82 5.60
N THR A 408 7.09 29.30 5.92
CA THR A 408 6.94 30.36 6.93
C THR A 408 7.49 29.96 8.30
N TRP A 409 7.36 28.70 8.70
CA TRP A 409 7.67 28.28 10.06
C TRP A 409 9.00 27.54 10.21
N GLU A 410 9.49 26.84 9.17
CA GLU A 410 10.69 25.97 9.24
C GLU A 410 10.61 24.99 10.42
N GLY A 411 9.43 24.38 10.60
CA GLY A 411 9.08 23.53 11.74
C GLY A 411 8.35 24.26 12.88
N ASP A 412 7.82 23.52 13.85
CA ASP A 412 7.13 24.05 15.03
C ASP A 412 7.96 23.85 16.31
N SER A 413 7.96 24.84 17.20
CA SER A 413 8.76 24.84 18.43
C SER A 413 8.42 23.69 19.38
N VAL A 414 7.16 23.24 19.45
CA VAL A 414 6.75 22.15 20.34
C VAL A 414 7.39 20.84 19.89
N GLY A 415 7.37 20.59 18.57
CA GLY A 415 8.07 19.47 17.96
C GLY A 415 9.58 19.52 18.21
N MET A 416 10.21 20.70 18.16
CA MET A 416 11.64 20.87 18.47
C MET A 416 11.95 20.46 19.92
N VAL A 417 11.19 20.96 20.90
CA VAL A 417 11.38 20.62 22.32
C VAL A 417 11.19 19.12 22.55
N ARG A 418 10.11 18.55 22.00
CA ARG A 418 9.83 17.11 22.11
C ARG A 418 10.96 16.26 21.55
N LEU A 419 11.43 16.57 20.34
CA LEU A 419 12.52 15.82 19.73
C LEU A 419 13.79 15.92 20.57
N LEU A 420 14.20 17.13 20.97
CA LEU A 420 15.40 17.37 21.78
C LEU A 420 15.35 16.58 23.11
N ALA A 421 14.19 16.51 23.77
CA ALA A 421 14.01 15.75 25.00
C ALA A 421 14.10 14.21 24.81
N LEU A 422 13.89 13.73 23.58
CA LEU A 422 13.87 12.30 23.26
C LEU A 422 15.17 11.79 22.61
N LEU A 423 16.02 12.67 22.07
CA LEU A 423 17.24 12.29 21.36
C LEU A 423 18.13 11.34 22.15
N ASP A 424 18.34 11.63 23.43
CA ASP A 424 19.23 10.85 24.30
C ASP A 424 18.56 9.60 24.91
N LYS A 425 17.26 9.42 24.68
CA LYS A 425 16.52 8.23 25.12
C LYS A 425 16.66 7.07 24.12
N LEU A 426 17.09 7.32 22.89
CA LEU A 426 17.20 6.29 21.86
C LEU A 426 18.24 5.24 22.22
N ASP A 427 17.77 4.05 22.57
CA ASP A 427 18.57 2.84 22.73
C ASP A 427 18.19 1.85 21.61
N LEU A 428 19.07 1.73 20.60
CA LEU A 428 18.85 0.84 19.47
C LEU A 428 18.81 -0.64 19.87
N GLU A 429 19.51 -1.03 20.94
CA GLU A 429 19.51 -2.40 21.43
C GLU A 429 18.21 -2.72 22.15
N GLN A 430 17.66 -1.77 22.91
CA GLN A 430 16.29 -1.89 23.41
C GLN A 430 15.29 -2.05 22.26
N VAL A 431 15.39 -1.26 21.18
CA VAL A 431 14.48 -1.39 20.03
C VAL A 431 14.53 -2.79 19.42
N ARG A 432 15.73 -3.36 19.24
CA ARG A 432 15.90 -4.73 18.72
C ARG A 432 15.25 -5.76 19.63
N ARG A 433 15.53 -5.70 20.94
CA ARG A 433 14.93 -6.61 21.94
C ARG A 433 13.40 -6.54 21.96
N THR A 434 12.84 -5.33 21.94
CA THR A 434 11.39 -5.10 21.86
C THR A 434 10.81 -5.73 20.59
N GLY A 435 11.45 -5.48 19.44
CA GLY A 435 11.06 -6.02 18.15
C GLY A 435 11.12 -7.55 18.07
N GLU A 436 12.19 -8.16 18.56
CA GLU A 436 12.39 -9.61 18.60
C GLU A 436 11.31 -10.31 19.42
N ARG A 437 10.96 -9.76 20.60
CA ARG A 437 9.87 -10.29 21.42
C ARG A 437 8.53 -10.27 20.66
N ALA A 438 8.17 -9.11 20.12
CA ALA A 438 6.92 -8.95 19.38
C ALA A 438 6.87 -9.89 18.16
N LYS A 439 7.96 -9.95 17.39
CA LYS A 439 8.07 -10.81 16.22
C LYS A 439 7.94 -12.30 16.57
N ALA A 440 8.62 -12.77 17.60
CA ALA A 440 8.54 -14.16 18.05
C ALA A 440 7.10 -14.54 18.45
N GLY A 441 6.37 -13.63 19.11
CA GLY A 441 4.97 -13.81 19.44
C GLY A 441 4.05 -13.89 18.22
N LEU A 442 4.22 -12.98 17.25
CA LEU A 442 3.48 -13.01 15.99
C LEU A 442 3.77 -14.28 15.17
N GLU A 443 5.02 -14.75 15.15
CA GLU A 443 5.41 -15.99 14.50
C GLU A 443 4.82 -17.22 15.19
N ALA A 444 4.69 -17.21 16.51
CA ALA A 444 3.98 -18.24 17.26
C ALA A 444 2.48 -18.29 16.88
N LEU A 445 1.79 -17.13 16.91
CA LEU A 445 0.38 -17.04 16.49
C LEU A 445 0.19 -17.46 15.03
N THR A 446 1.12 -17.10 14.15
CA THR A 446 1.05 -17.50 12.73
C THR A 446 1.22 -19.01 12.55
N ARG A 447 2.05 -19.67 13.35
CA ARG A 447 2.19 -21.13 13.33
C ARG A 447 0.91 -21.83 13.81
N GLU A 448 0.28 -21.29 14.84
CA GLU A 448 -0.95 -21.81 15.43
C GLU A 448 -2.17 -21.58 14.51
N TYR A 449 -2.33 -20.36 14.00
CA TYR A 449 -3.46 -19.91 13.18
C TYR A 449 -3.11 -19.80 11.69
N ARG A 450 -2.36 -20.76 11.14
CA ARG A 450 -1.87 -20.76 9.73
C ARG A 450 -2.96 -20.64 8.65
N ALA A 451 -4.21 -20.94 9.00
CA ALA A 451 -5.34 -20.79 8.10
C ALA A 451 -5.77 -19.32 7.93
N ILE A 452 -5.48 -18.48 8.93
CA ILE A 452 -5.86 -17.07 9.01
C ILE A 452 -4.66 -16.16 8.75
N LEU A 453 -3.51 -16.47 9.34
CA LEU A 453 -2.30 -15.63 9.29
C LEU A 453 -1.19 -16.24 8.42
N LYS A 454 -0.39 -15.39 7.79
CA LYS A 454 0.88 -15.77 7.15
C LYS A 454 1.90 -14.63 7.17
N ASN A 455 3.13 -14.94 6.76
CA ASN A 455 4.16 -13.95 6.40
C ASN A 455 4.43 -12.85 7.44
N VAL A 456 4.73 -13.23 8.69
CA VAL A 456 5.31 -12.28 9.66
C VAL A 456 6.62 -11.74 9.09
N ARG A 457 6.77 -10.42 9.07
CA ARG A 457 7.92 -9.73 8.49
C ARG A 457 8.16 -8.39 9.17
N GLY A 458 9.27 -7.76 8.80
CA GLY A 458 9.72 -6.50 9.38
C GLY A 458 11.01 -6.66 10.19
N VAL A 459 11.53 -5.51 10.61
CA VAL A 459 12.82 -5.36 11.30
C VAL A 459 12.65 -4.36 12.44
N GLY A 460 13.32 -4.60 13.57
CA GLY A 460 13.11 -3.81 14.79
C GLY A 460 11.65 -3.88 15.23
N VAL A 461 11.07 -2.73 15.58
CA VAL A 461 9.65 -2.64 15.98
C VAL A 461 8.72 -2.40 14.78
N MET A 462 9.24 -2.26 13.56
CA MET A 462 8.41 -2.10 12.36
C MET A 462 8.00 -3.46 11.81
N LEU A 463 6.97 -4.06 12.41
CA LEU A 463 6.50 -5.41 12.09
C LEU A 463 5.12 -5.43 11.44
N ALA A 464 4.85 -6.50 10.70
CA ALA A 464 3.53 -6.80 10.17
C ALA A 464 3.36 -8.28 9.88
N PHE A 465 2.11 -8.68 9.63
CA PHE A 465 1.73 -10.00 9.16
C PHE A 465 0.59 -9.88 8.14
N ASP A 466 0.49 -10.86 7.25
CA ASP A 466 -0.62 -10.96 6.31
C ASP A 466 -1.78 -11.73 6.93
N VAL A 467 -2.99 -11.33 6.58
CA VAL A 467 -4.21 -12.09 6.77
C VAL A 467 -4.60 -12.73 5.44
N MET A 468 -5.03 -13.98 5.46
CA MET A 468 -5.27 -14.76 4.24
C MET A 468 -6.34 -14.15 3.32
N ARG A 469 -7.36 -13.50 3.91
CA ARG A 469 -8.45 -12.82 3.20
C ARG A 469 -8.58 -11.36 3.66
N ALA A 470 -9.07 -10.51 2.76
CA ALA A 470 -9.28 -9.09 3.04
C ALA A 470 -10.42 -8.85 4.05
N ASP A 471 -11.55 -9.55 3.91
CA ASP A 471 -12.66 -9.47 4.87
C ASP A 471 -12.22 -9.93 6.28
N TRP A 472 -11.44 -11.01 6.37
CA TRP A 472 -10.85 -11.43 7.63
C TRP A 472 -9.87 -10.42 8.22
N CYS A 473 -9.20 -9.62 7.40
CA CYS A 473 -8.32 -8.56 7.87
C CYS A 473 -9.12 -7.48 8.59
N ASP A 474 -10.25 -7.06 8.02
CA ASP A 474 -11.15 -6.09 8.63
C ASP A 474 -11.84 -6.66 9.88
N THR A 475 -12.33 -7.90 9.82
CA THR A 475 -12.90 -8.60 10.99
C THR A 475 -11.88 -8.74 12.11
N LEU A 476 -10.65 -9.16 11.82
CA LEU A 476 -9.61 -9.32 12.83
C LEU A 476 -9.26 -7.98 13.49
N ARG A 477 -9.19 -6.89 12.70
CA ARG A 477 -8.96 -5.55 13.23
C ARG A 477 -10.13 -5.09 14.13
N ASP A 478 -11.37 -5.32 13.71
CA ASP A 478 -12.56 -5.00 14.50
C ASP A 478 -12.58 -5.78 15.83
N ARG A 479 -12.37 -7.10 15.80
CA ARG A 479 -12.34 -7.94 17.00
C ARG A 479 -11.19 -7.59 17.94
N ALA A 480 -10.02 -7.25 17.41
CA ALA A 480 -8.91 -6.72 18.21
C ALA A 480 -9.28 -5.38 18.86
N PHE A 481 -9.88 -4.44 18.10
CA PHE A 481 -10.29 -3.13 18.60
C PHE A 481 -11.32 -3.23 19.73
N ARG A 482 -12.35 -4.05 19.55
CA ARG A 482 -13.38 -4.33 20.57
C ARG A 482 -12.83 -4.85 21.89
N ARG A 483 -11.66 -5.50 21.84
CA ARG A 483 -10.92 -6.02 22.99
C ARG A 483 -9.83 -5.05 23.48
N GLY A 484 -9.80 -3.83 22.96
CA GLY A 484 -8.88 -2.78 23.37
C GLY A 484 -7.54 -2.77 22.65
N LEU A 485 -7.34 -3.48 21.53
CA LEU A 485 -6.09 -3.46 20.75
C LEU A 485 -6.25 -2.70 19.43
N ILE A 486 -5.45 -1.66 19.24
CA ILE A 486 -5.42 -0.89 17.98
C ILE A 486 -4.34 -1.46 17.05
N LEU A 487 -4.75 -1.87 15.85
CA LEU A 487 -3.89 -2.31 14.76
C LEU A 487 -4.17 -1.46 13.52
N LEU A 488 -3.11 -1.12 12.77
CA LEU A 488 -3.24 -0.32 11.56
C LEU A 488 -3.12 -1.19 10.30
N PRO A 489 -3.98 -1.00 9.29
CA PRO A 489 -3.88 -1.73 8.04
C PRO A 489 -2.69 -1.23 7.18
N ALA A 490 -2.16 -2.09 6.33
CA ALA A 490 -1.24 -1.76 5.25
C ALA A 490 -1.64 -2.58 4.01
N GLY A 491 -1.50 -2.01 2.80
CA GLY A 491 -2.05 -2.66 1.61
C GLY A 491 -3.52 -3.07 1.77
N GLU A 492 -3.89 -4.27 1.28
CA GLU A 492 -5.26 -4.81 1.33
C GLU A 492 -5.47 -5.90 2.40
N ARG A 493 -4.41 -6.58 2.83
CA ARG A 493 -4.49 -7.77 3.69
C ARG A 493 -3.41 -7.83 4.76
N VAL A 494 -2.84 -6.68 5.13
CA VAL A 494 -1.71 -6.64 6.08
C VAL A 494 -2.14 -5.83 7.29
N LEU A 495 -1.85 -6.35 8.49
CA LEU A 495 -1.94 -5.58 9.73
C LEU A 495 -0.53 -5.30 10.24
N ARG A 496 -0.29 -4.04 10.60
CA ARG A 496 0.93 -3.58 11.25
C ARG A 496 0.86 -3.87 12.73
N PHE A 497 2.02 -4.16 13.29
CA PHE A 497 2.23 -4.33 14.72
C PHE A 497 3.49 -3.57 15.09
N TYR A 498 3.32 -2.31 15.48
CA TYR A 498 4.37 -1.35 15.77
C TYR A 498 4.38 -1.00 17.27
N PRO A 499 5.08 -1.80 18.11
CA PRO A 499 5.38 -1.39 19.47
C PRO A 499 6.15 -0.06 19.51
N ARG A 500 6.07 0.65 20.63
CA ARG A 500 7.00 1.74 20.95
C ARG A 500 8.38 1.14 21.23
N TYR A 501 9.43 1.95 21.16
CA TYR A 501 10.83 1.51 21.28
C TYR A 501 11.10 0.84 22.62
N ASP A 502 10.48 1.35 23.69
CA ASP A 502 10.61 0.91 25.08
C ASP A 502 9.29 0.36 25.63
N THR A 503 8.45 -0.26 24.77
CA THR A 503 7.25 -0.95 25.23
C THR A 503 7.63 -2.07 26.21
N GLU A 504 6.96 -2.09 27.37
CA GLU A 504 7.19 -3.12 28.38
C GLU A 504 6.83 -4.52 27.84
N PRO A 505 7.62 -5.56 28.17
CA PRO A 505 7.36 -6.93 27.71
C PRO A 505 5.94 -7.43 28.00
N SER A 506 5.38 -7.07 29.16
CA SER A 506 4.02 -7.43 29.57
C SER A 506 2.95 -6.84 28.65
N SER A 507 3.13 -5.60 28.18
CA SER A 507 2.22 -4.96 27.23
C SER A 507 2.27 -5.64 25.85
N ILE A 508 3.44 -6.13 25.42
CA ILE A 508 3.54 -6.91 24.18
C ILE A 508 2.78 -8.23 24.32
N ASP A 509 2.95 -8.92 25.45
CA ASP A 509 2.25 -10.18 25.72
C ASP A 509 0.73 -10.00 25.80
N GLU A 510 0.28 -8.89 26.37
CA GLU A 510 -1.14 -8.52 26.41
C GLU A 510 -1.68 -8.29 25.00
N ALA A 511 -1.00 -7.50 24.16
CA ALA A 511 -1.42 -7.29 22.78
C ALA A 511 -1.49 -8.61 21.99
N LEU A 512 -0.51 -9.49 22.15
CA LEU A 512 -0.51 -10.82 21.51
C LEU A 512 -1.65 -11.70 22.04
N SER A 513 -2.00 -11.59 23.32
CA SER A 513 -3.11 -12.32 23.93
C SER A 513 -4.46 -11.82 23.41
N ILE A 514 -4.65 -10.50 23.31
CA ILE A 514 -5.85 -9.90 22.70
C ILE A 514 -5.96 -10.33 21.23
N LEU A 515 -4.86 -10.31 20.49
CA LEU A 515 -4.82 -10.76 19.11
C LEU A 515 -5.17 -12.26 18.99
N ARG A 516 -4.70 -13.10 19.91
CA ARG A 516 -5.10 -14.53 19.96
C ARG A 516 -6.61 -14.67 20.12
N LEU A 517 -7.21 -13.99 21.10
CA LEU A 517 -8.67 -14.06 21.32
C LEU A 517 -9.45 -13.60 20.08
N ALA A 518 -8.98 -12.56 19.40
CA ALA A 518 -9.59 -12.10 18.15
C ALA A 518 -9.47 -13.13 17.01
N LEU A 519 -8.39 -13.92 16.96
CA LEU A 519 -8.22 -15.03 16.02
C LEU A 519 -9.13 -16.22 16.38
N GLU A 520 -9.29 -16.51 17.68
CA GLU A 520 -10.19 -17.55 18.19
C GLU A 520 -11.64 -17.24 17.85
N ASP A 521 -12.08 -15.98 17.92
CA ASP A 521 -13.43 -15.57 17.49
C ASP A 521 -13.68 -15.94 16.01
N ILE A 522 -12.71 -15.70 15.14
CA ILE A 522 -12.79 -16.04 13.70
C ILE A 522 -12.73 -17.56 13.49
N ALA A 523 -11.95 -18.28 14.31
CA ALA A 523 -11.83 -19.74 14.22
C ALA A 523 -13.06 -20.48 14.78
N GLY A 524 -13.68 -19.93 15.84
CA GLY A 524 -14.78 -20.49 16.63
C GLY A 524 -16.16 -20.39 15.97
N GLN A 525 -16.34 -19.50 14.99
CA GLN A 525 -17.50 -19.50 14.08
C GLN A 525 -17.65 -20.79 13.24
N ARG A 526 -16.78 -21.80 13.44
CA ARG A 526 -16.95 -23.18 12.95
C ARG A 526 -17.87 -24.08 13.80
N ALA A 527 -18.39 -23.63 14.94
CA ALA A 527 -19.13 -24.47 15.89
C ALA A 527 -20.66 -24.25 15.90
N THR A 528 -21.29 -24.23 14.74
CA THR A 528 -22.73 -24.55 14.58
C THR A 528 -22.89 -25.41 13.33
N PRO A 529 -23.33 -26.69 13.45
CA PRO A 529 -23.57 -27.53 12.29
C PRO A 529 -24.92 -27.18 11.68
N GLU A 530 -24.93 -26.29 10.70
CA GLU A 530 -25.96 -26.29 9.67
C GLU A 530 -25.61 -27.31 8.57
N PRO A 531 -26.62 -27.90 7.90
CA PRO A 531 -26.43 -29.11 7.10
C PRO A 531 -25.55 -28.83 5.88
N THR A 532 -24.43 -29.53 5.85
CA THR A 532 -23.54 -29.82 4.70
C THR A 532 -23.88 -29.08 3.41
N THR A 533 -23.21 -27.94 3.20
CA THR A 533 -22.83 -27.50 1.87
C THR A 533 -21.31 -27.51 1.77
N ALA A 534 -20.83 -27.90 0.60
CA ALA A 534 -19.52 -28.46 0.31
C ALA A 534 -18.33 -27.75 0.98
N VAL A 535 -17.36 -28.56 1.42
CA VAL A 535 -16.06 -28.12 1.92
C VAL A 535 -15.41 -27.18 0.92
N GLU A 536 -15.39 -25.91 1.27
CA GLU A 536 -14.74 -24.89 0.48
C GLU A 536 -13.20 -24.91 0.71
N VAL A 537 -12.48 -25.69 -0.10
CA VAL A 537 -11.02 -25.57 -0.26
C VAL A 537 -10.71 -24.21 -0.88
N ARG A 538 -10.07 -23.31 -0.14
CA ARG A 538 -9.61 -22.01 -0.68
C ARG A 538 -8.34 -22.21 -1.49
N VAL A 539 -8.46 -22.24 -2.81
CA VAL A 539 -7.34 -22.07 -3.73
C VAL A 539 -6.96 -20.60 -3.73
N GLY A 540 -5.90 -20.27 -3.00
CA GLY A 540 -5.19 -19.01 -3.14
C GLY A 540 -3.80 -19.30 -3.68
N THR A 541 -3.34 -18.50 -4.65
CA THR A 541 -1.92 -18.44 -5.09
C THR A 541 -1.35 -19.68 -5.80
N LEU A 542 -2.06 -20.21 -6.79
CA LEU A 542 -1.42 -20.96 -7.88
C LEU A 542 -1.88 -20.39 -9.22
N ALA A 543 -0.97 -20.27 -10.19
CA ALA A 543 -1.39 -20.30 -11.59
C ALA A 543 -2.05 -21.67 -11.80
N VAL A 544 -3.32 -21.68 -12.22
CA VAL A 544 -4.04 -22.93 -12.47
C VAL A 544 -3.54 -23.45 -13.82
N PRO A 545 -2.76 -24.54 -13.86
CA PRO A 545 -2.22 -25.04 -15.12
C PRO A 545 -3.36 -25.40 -16.07
N LEU A 546 -3.27 -25.00 -17.35
CA LEU A 546 -4.35 -25.24 -18.31
C LEU A 546 -4.68 -26.74 -18.49
N ASP A 547 -3.71 -27.62 -18.23
CA ASP A 547 -3.89 -29.08 -18.26
C ASP A 547 -4.67 -29.65 -17.05
N THR A 548 -4.88 -28.86 -15.99
CA THR A 548 -5.76 -29.22 -14.87
C THR A 548 -7.18 -28.70 -15.02
N ILE A 549 -7.45 -27.91 -16.08
CA ILE A 549 -8.76 -27.35 -16.36
C ILE A 549 -9.61 -28.34 -17.17
N GLU A 550 -10.87 -28.46 -16.75
CA GLU A 550 -11.90 -29.16 -17.50
C GLU A 550 -13.01 -28.17 -17.89
N THR A 551 -13.45 -28.22 -19.14
CA THR A 551 -14.58 -27.40 -19.61
C THR A 551 -15.90 -28.10 -19.30
N ALA A 552 -16.70 -27.52 -18.42
CA ALA A 552 -18.07 -27.92 -18.18
C ALA A 552 -19.03 -27.15 -19.10
N VAL A 553 -19.89 -27.87 -19.81
CA VAL A 553 -20.95 -27.26 -20.63
C VAL A 553 -22.13 -26.89 -19.74
N LEU A 554 -22.52 -25.63 -19.76
CA LEU A 554 -23.71 -25.15 -19.07
C LEU A 554 -24.92 -25.32 -20.00
N THR A 555 -25.99 -25.89 -19.47
CA THR A 555 -27.26 -26.11 -20.16
C THR A 555 -28.40 -25.76 -19.21
N ALA A 556 -29.60 -25.46 -19.73
CA ALA A 556 -30.76 -25.17 -18.88
C ALA A 556 -31.02 -26.27 -17.82
N GLU A 557 -30.78 -27.54 -18.16
CA GLU A 557 -31.01 -28.68 -17.26
C GLU A 557 -29.99 -28.77 -16.11
N ASN A 558 -28.75 -28.36 -16.34
CA ASN A 558 -27.67 -28.48 -15.35
C ASN A 558 -27.31 -27.16 -14.66
N PHE A 559 -27.80 -26.03 -15.16
CA PHE A 559 -27.47 -24.71 -14.64
C PHE A 559 -27.85 -24.57 -13.17
N GLU A 560 -29.01 -25.10 -12.77
CA GLU A 560 -29.46 -25.14 -11.37
C GLU A 560 -28.43 -25.71 -10.40
N ARG A 561 -27.66 -26.72 -10.84
CA ARG A 561 -26.60 -27.34 -10.02
C ARG A 561 -25.39 -26.42 -9.85
N TYR A 562 -25.14 -25.55 -10.83
CA TYR A 562 -23.90 -24.78 -10.93
C TYR A 562 -24.05 -23.28 -10.67
N LYS A 563 -25.28 -22.78 -10.66
CA LYS A 563 -25.59 -21.34 -10.63
C LYS A 563 -24.99 -20.62 -9.43
N LEU A 564 -24.91 -21.26 -8.27
CA LEU A 564 -24.25 -20.68 -7.08
C LEU A 564 -22.74 -20.52 -7.24
N GLN A 565 -22.06 -21.45 -7.93
CA GLN A 565 -20.63 -21.33 -8.21
C GLN A 565 -20.37 -20.23 -9.24
N ILE A 566 -21.23 -20.11 -10.25
CA ILE A 566 -21.17 -19.05 -11.27
C ILE A 566 -21.40 -17.68 -10.62
N PHE A 567 -22.43 -17.56 -9.78
CA PHE A 567 -22.73 -16.34 -9.04
C PHE A 567 -21.58 -15.95 -8.09
N ALA A 568 -20.92 -16.92 -7.46
CA ALA A 568 -19.75 -16.65 -6.64
C ALA A 568 -18.58 -16.05 -7.45
N ILE A 569 -18.42 -16.43 -8.73
CA ILE A 569 -17.41 -15.82 -9.62
C ILE A 569 -17.78 -14.36 -9.93
N GLU A 570 -19.04 -14.08 -10.27
CA GLU A 570 -19.55 -12.72 -10.50
C GLU A 570 -19.37 -11.82 -9.27
N GLN A 571 -19.83 -12.28 -8.11
CA GLN A 571 -19.75 -11.51 -6.86
C GLN A 571 -18.30 -11.27 -6.44
N ALA A 572 -17.41 -12.24 -6.63
CA ALA A 572 -16.00 -12.07 -6.35
C ALA A 572 -15.32 -11.08 -7.31
N ARG A 573 -15.70 -11.09 -8.60
CA ARG A 573 -15.10 -10.24 -9.63
C ARG A 573 -15.60 -8.80 -9.57
N TYR A 574 -16.90 -8.60 -9.42
CA TYR A 574 -17.54 -7.30 -9.57
C TYR A 574 -18.04 -6.70 -8.25
N GLY A 575 -18.29 -7.53 -7.22
CA GLY A 575 -18.87 -7.14 -5.94
C GLY A 575 -20.32 -7.56 -5.80
N ASP A 576 -20.99 -7.15 -4.73
CA ASP A 576 -22.44 -7.36 -4.54
C ASP A 576 -23.22 -6.08 -4.86
N MET A 577 -24.41 -6.20 -5.47
CA MET A 577 -25.30 -5.09 -5.78
C MET A 577 -25.63 -4.21 -4.57
N THR A 578 -25.72 -4.80 -3.39
CA THR A 578 -25.99 -4.11 -2.11
C THR A 578 -24.85 -3.20 -1.64
N GLN A 579 -23.65 -3.37 -2.20
CA GLN A 579 -22.46 -2.60 -1.82
C GLN A 579 -22.31 -1.31 -2.63
N TYR A 580 -23.12 -1.10 -3.68
CA TYR A 580 -23.03 0.11 -4.49
C TYR A 580 -23.85 1.28 -3.91
N PRO A 581 -23.36 2.53 -4.06
CA PRO A 581 -24.07 3.73 -3.63
C PRO A 581 -25.51 3.80 -4.18
N PRO A 582 -26.50 4.25 -3.39
CA PRO A 582 -27.90 4.29 -3.82
C PRO A 582 -28.16 5.10 -5.11
N ASP A 583 -27.34 6.09 -5.43
CA ASP A 583 -27.42 6.91 -6.64
C ASP A 583 -27.01 6.16 -7.92
N VAL A 584 -26.14 5.15 -7.81
CA VAL A 584 -25.86 4.20 -8.90
C VAL A 584 -27.13 3.42 -9.24
N LEU A 585 -27.84 2.92 -8.23
CA LEU A 585 -29.01 2.06 -8.42
C LEU A 585 -30.30 2.82 -8.79
N ARG A 586 -30.45 4.09 -8.37
CA ARG A 586 -31.71 4.87 -8.52
C ARG A 586 -31.95 5.46 -9.90
N ALA A 587 -30.92 5.65 -10.72
CA ALA A 587 -31.05 6.33 -12.03
C ALA A 587 -31.23 5.36 -13.22
N GLY A 588 -31.47 4.07 -12.98
CA GLY A 588 -31.50 3.04 -14.03
C GLY A 588 -30.13 2.73 -14.64
N ARG A 589 -29.04 3.27 -14.07
CA ARG A 589 -27.66 3.07 -14.54
C ARG A 589 -27.05 1.86 -13.83
N ARG A 590 -27.13 0.68 -14.45
CA ARG A 590 -26.63 -0.60 -13.90
C ARG A 590 -25.12 -0.75 -14.05
N PRO A 591 -24.42 -1.54 -13.18
CA PRO A 591 -23.01 -1.97 -13.35
C PRO A 591 -22.74 -2.37 -14.78
N LEU A 592 -21.69 -1.81 -15.38
CA LEU A 592 -21.48 -1.96 -16.82
C LEU A 592 -21.27 -3.43 -17.16
N LEU A 593 -20.70 -4.22 -16.24
CA LEU A 593 -20.91 -5.65 -16.17
C LEU A 593 -20.89 -6.11 -14.70
N GLN A 594 -22.04 -6.63 -14.27
CA GLN A 594 -22.28 -7.52 -13.14
C GLN A 594 -23.65 -8.11 -13.41
N PHE A 595 -23.76 -9.44 -13.45
CA PHE A 595 -25.01 -10.09 -13.86
C PHE A 595 -25.75 -10.71 -12.67
N PRO A 596 -26.99 -10.27 -12.37
CA PRO A 596 -27.85 -10.97 -11.44
C PRO A 596 -28.08 -12.42 -11.87
N LEU A 597 -28.32 -13.30 -10.90
CA LEU A 597 -28.54 -14.72 -11.15
C LEU A 597 -29.71 -14.95 -12.09
N GLU A 598 -30.79 -14.18 -11.93
CA GLU A 598 -32.00 -14.23 -12.74
C GLU A 598 -31.71 -13.91 -14.21
N THR A 599 -30.76 -13.02 -14.48
CA THR A 599 -30.34 -12.69 -15.85
C THR A 599 -29.60 -13.85 -16.50
N LEU A 600 -28.69 -14.51 -15.76
CA LEU A 600 -27.96 -15.66 -16.26
C LEU A 600 -28.88 -16.87 -16.49
N GLU A 601 -29.85 -17.08 -15.59
CA GLU A 601 -30.91 -18.10 -15.73
C GLU A 601 -31.79 -17.85 -16.96
N ALA A 602 -32.21 -16.61 -17.19
CA ALA A 602 -32.98 -16.24 -18.37
C ALA A 602 -32.20 -16.50 -19.66
N THR A 603 -30.90 -16.21 -19.67
CA THR A 603 -30.05 -16.41 -20.85
C THR A 603 -29.83 -17.86 -21.17
N ILE A 604 -29.50 -18.69 -20.18
CA ILE A 604 -29.24 -20.13 -20.41
C ILE A 604 -30.51 -20.89 -20.80
N ALA A 605 -31.69 -20.35 -20.48
CA ALA A 605 -32.97 -20.92 -20.89
C ALA A 605 -33.25 -20.77 -22.40
N ASN A 606 -32.51 -19.91 -23.12
CA ASN A 606 -32.70 -19.75 -24.56
C ASN A 606 -32.23 -21.01 -25.33
N PRO A 607 -33.00 -21.50 -26.32
CA PRO A 607 -32.67 -22.74 -27.04
C PRO A 607 -31.32 -22.76 -27.77
N ARG A 608 -30.76 -21.58 -28.06
CA ARG A 608 -29.44 -21.40 -28.71
C ARG A 608 -28.39 -20.80 -27.76
N ALA A 609 -28.60 -20.88 -26.45
CA ALA A 609 -27.62 -20.46 -25.47
C ALA A 609 -26.40 -21.37 -25.48
N ILE A 610 -25.22 -20.78 -25.33
CA ILE A 610 -23.97 -21.50 -25.16
C ILE A 610 -23.33 -20.95 -23.89
N GLY A 611 -23.20 -21.83 -22.90
CA GLY A 611 -22.48 -21.52 -21.68
C GLY A 611 -21.36 -22.53 -21.44
N LEU A 612 -20.24 -22.03 -20.96
CA LEU A 612 -19.08 -22.81 -20.57
C LEU A 612 -18.59 -22.34 -19.21
N ALA A 613 -18.17 -23.28 -18.37
CA ALA A 613 -17.40 -22.99 -17.18
C ALA A 613 -16.09 -23.77 -17.20
N LEU A 614 -15.02 -23.14 -16.73
CA LEU A 614 -13.74 -23.81 -16.51
C LEU A 614 -13.72 -24.31 -15.07
N ARG A 615 -13.65 -25.63 -14.90
CA ARG A 615 -13.51 -26.29 -13.61
C ARG A 615 -12.05 -26.66 -13.38
N ASP A 616 -11.49 -26.25 -12.26
CA ASP A 616 -10.20 -26.76 -11.82
C ASP A 616 -10.38 -28.16 -11.22
N ARG A 617 -9.76 -29.17 -11.82
CA ARG A 617 -9.84 -30.57 -11.35
C ARG A 617 -9.23 -30.78 -9.97
N VAL A 618 -8.34 -29.89 -9.53
CA VAL A 618 -7.66 -30.01 -8.23
C VAL A 618 -8.59 -29.56 -7.09
N SER A 619 -9.33 -28.48 -7.29
CA SER A 619 -10.25 -27.93 -6.29
C SER A 619 -11.72 -28.29 -6.49
N ASP A 620 -12.07 -28.86 -7.64
CA ASP A 620 -13.43 -29.17 -8.08
C ASP A 620 -14.36 -27.94 -8.13
N ARG A 621 -13.77 -26.74 -8.34
CA ARG A 621 -14.50 -25.48 -8.42
C ARG A 621 -14.44 -24.86 -9.80
N PHE A 622 -15.47 -24.11 -10.15
CA PHE A 622 -15.40 -23.21 -11.28
C PHE A 622 -14.48 -22.02 -10.99
N VAL A 623 -13.59 -21.74 -11.93
CA VAL A 623 -12.61 -20.65 -11.85
C VAL A 623 -12.86 -19.56 -12.88
N ALA A 624 -13.59 -19.88 -13.94
CA ALA A 624 -14.06 -18.93 -14.95
C ALA A 624 -15.35 -19.46 -15.58
N TYR A 625 -16.14 -18.58 -16.17
CA TYR A 625 -17.27 -18.97 -17.00
C TYR A 625 -17.57 -17.91 -18.06
N ALA A 626 -18.21 -18.36 -19.15
CA ALA A 626 -18.73 -17.53 -20.22
C ALA A 626 -20.13 -18.00 -20.57
N LEU A 627 -21.04 -17.08 -20.84
CA LEU A 627 -22.41 -17.37 -21.21
C LEU A 627 -22.91 -16.35 -22.24
N GLY A 628 -23.58 -16.85 -23.27
CA GLY A 628 -24.22 -16.03 -24.29
C GLY A 628 -25.31 -16.77 -25.03
N SER A 629 -26.04 -16.07 -25.90
CA SER A 629 -27.06 -16.65 -26.78
C SER A 629 -27.15 -15.89 -28.11
N SER A 630 -28.20 -16.13 -28.91
CA SER A 630 -28.40 -15.31 -30.12
C SER A 630 -28.64 -13.84 -29.76
N LEU A 631 -28.06 -12.94 -30.55
CA LEU A 631 -27.98 -11.51 -30.29
C LEU A 631 -29.34 -10.87 -30.01
N GLU A 632 -30.39 -11.31 -30.71
CA GLU A 632 -31.75 -10.78 -30.59
C GLU A 632 -32.47 -11.11 -29.27
N ASN A 633 -31.92 -12.00 -28.43
CA ASN A 633 -32.52 -12.34 -27.13
C ASN A 633 -32.10 -11.39 -25.98
N HIS A 634 -31.27 -10.38 -26.26
CA HIS A 634 -30.67 -9.52 -25.24
C HIS A 634 -31.01 -8.04 -25.47
N ASP A 635 -31.44 -7.35 -24.41
CA ASP A 635 -31.79 -5.92 -24.43
C ASP A 635 -30.87 -5.15 -23.46
N GLU A 636 -29.59 -5.05 -23.83
CA GLU A 636 -28.55 -4.33 -23.08
C GLU A 636 -27.98 -3.17 -23.93
N GLU A 637 -27.41 -2.14 -23.27
CA GLU A 637 -26.83 -0.97 -23.95
C GLU A 637 -25.77 -1.42 -24.98
N GLY A 638 -25.96 -1.05 -26.24
CA GLY A 638 -25.07 -1.40 -27.35
C GLY A 638 -25.55 -2.58 -28.22
N VAL A 639 -26.39 -3.47 -27.68
CA VAL A 639 -26.87 -4.67 -28.40
C VAL A 639 -27.75 -4.30 -29.59
N SER A 640 -28.71 -3.40 -29.38
CA SER A 640 -29.60 -2.89 -30.42
C SER A 640 -28.91 -1.99 -31.45
N SER A 641 -27.68 -1.57 -31.19
CA SER A 641 -26.85 -0.80 -32.13
C SER A 641 -25.89 -1.67 -32.96
N ASP A 642 -25.77 -2.97 -32.69
CA ASP A 642 -25.03 -3.88 -33.57
C ASP A 642 -25.76 -3.94 -34.93
N PRO A 643 -25.07 -3.72 -36.07
CA PRO A 643 -25.69 -3.72 -37.39
C PRO A 643 -26.31 -5.07 -37.78
N ARG A 644 -26.00 -6.16 -37.04
CA ARG A 644 -26.56 -7.51 -37.22
C ARG A 644 -27.65 -7.82 -36.20
N PHE A 645 -28.13 -6.84 -35.44
CA PHE A 645 -29.24 -7.06 -34.52
C PHE A 645 -30.47 -7.57 -35.28
N GLY A 646 -30.98 -8.73 -34.87
CA GLY A 646 -32.05 -9.45 -35.57
C GLY A 646 -31.55 -10.54 -36.54
N ASP A 647 -30.25 -10.59 -36.83
CA ASP A 647 -29.63 -11.68 -37.59
C ASP A 647 -29.31 -12.84 -36.64
N ASN A 648 -30.12 -13.90 -36.72
CA ASN A 648 -30.02 -15.12 -35.93
C ASN A 648 -28.78 -15.99 -36.30
N ASN A 649 -27.71 -15.38 -36.79
CA ASN A 649 -26.38 -15.98 -37.00
C ASN A 649 -25.31 -15.28 -36.14
N THR A 650 -25.68 -14.31 -35.30
CA THR A 650 -24.75 -13.61 -34.40
C THR A 650 -24.90 -14.10 -32.95
N PHE A 651 -23.78 -14.51 -32.36
CA PHE A 651 -23.67 -14.89 -30.96
C PHE A 651 -23.30 -13.67 -30.12
N TYR A 652 -24.12 -13.36 -29.12
CA TYR A 652 -23.82 -12.32 -28.14
C TYR A 652 -23.23 -12.96 -26.88
N LEU A 653 -21.94 -12.71 -26.63
CA LEU A 653 -21.32 -13.08 -25.35
C LEU A 653 -21.77 -12.04 -24.32
N GLN A 654 -22.71 -12.45 -23.47
CA GLN A 654 -23.33 -11.58 -22.48
C GLN A 654 -22.48 -11.48 -21.21
N ALA A 655 -22.11 -12.63 -20.64
CA ALA A 655 -21.37 -12.68 -19.39
C ALA A 655 -20.07 -13.44 -19.56
N LEU A 656 -18.98 -12.88 -19.03
CA LEU A 656 -17.69 -13.51 -18.91
C LEU A 656 -17.06 -13.05 -17.62
N ALA A 657 -16.74 -13.98 -16.73
CA ALA A 657 -15.99 -13.65 -15.54
C ALA A 657 -14.98 -14.75 -15.21
N THR A 658 -13.85 -14.32 -14.68
CA THR A 658 -12.82 -15.18 -14.12
C THR A 658 -12.55 -14.72 -12.70
N LEU A 659 -12.37 -15.68 -11.78
CA LEU A 659 -12.05 -15.39 -10.40
C LEU A 659 -10.84 -14.47 -10.33
N PRO A 660 -10.95 -13.27 -9.72
CA PRO A 660 -9.85 -12.30 -9.69
C PRO A 660 -8.63 -12.81 -8.88
N THR A 661 -8.81 -13.89 -8.12
CA THR A 661 -7.78 -14.54 -7.32
C THR A 661 -6.85 -15.46 -8.13
N VAL A 662 -7.16 -15.75 -9.40
CA VAL A 662 -6.34 -16.62 -10.26
C VAL A 662 -5.22 -15.83 -10.94
N GLN A 663 -3.96 -16.25 -10.74
CA GLN A 663 -2.78 -15.51 -11.22
C GLN A 663 -2.67 -15.48 -12.75
N ASN A 664 -3.08 -16.55 -13.42
CA ASN A 664 -3.08 -16.67 -14.89
C ASN A 664 -4.46 -16.45 -15.51
N GLY A 665 -5.26 -15.54 -14.92
CA GLY A 665 -6.60 -15.24 -15.40
C GLY A 665 -6.68 -14.90 -16.89
N ILE A 666 -5.68 -14.20 -17.45
CA ILE A 666 -5.63 -13.87 -18.89
C ILE A 666 -5.59 -15.14 -19.76
N GLU A 667 -4.78 -16.13 -19.38
CA GLU A 667 -4.62 -17.36 -20.14
C GLU A 667 -5.90 -18.21 -20.09
N LEU A 668 -6.59 -18.21 -18.94
CA LEU A 668 -7.88 -18.87 -18.76
C LEU A 668 -9.01 -18.16 -19.53
N GLU A 669 -9.08 -16.83 -19.48
CA GLU A 669 -10.02 -16.02 -20.25
C GLU A 669 -9.86 -16.30 -21.75
N ASN A 670 -8.62 -16.34 -22.25
CA ASN A 670 -8.34 -16.64 -23.66
C ASN A 670 -8.77 -18.06 -24.04
N SER A 671 -8.41 -19.07 -23.24
CA SER A 671 -8.80 -20.47 -23.47
C SER A 671 -10.32 -20.67 -23.46
N LEU A 672 -11.01 -19.98 -22.55
CA LEU A 672 -12.46 -19.98 -22.47
C LEU A 672 -13.12 -19.33 -23.69
N LEU A 673 -12.57 -18.21 -24.16
CA LEU A 673 -13.05 -17.50 -25.36
C LEU A 673 -12.86 -18.35 -26.63
N ASP A 674 -11.72 -19.02 -26.79
CA ASP A 674 -11.49 -19.93 -27.93
C ASP A 674 -12.45 -21.15 -27.88
N SER A 675 -12.62 -21.75 -26.70
CA SER A 675 -13.56 -22.87 -26.51
C SER A 675 -15.01 -22.47 -26.79
N LEU A 676 -15.39 -21.23 -26.43
CA LEU A 676 -16.71 -20.69 -26.67
C LEU A 676 -16.92 -20.44 -28.17
N ARG A 677 -15.92 -19.87 -28.85
CA ARG A 677 -15.93 -19.66 -30.30
C ARG A 677 -16.15 -20.98 -31.05
N ASP A 678 -15.39 -22.02 -30.73
CA ASP A 678 -15.52 -23.31 -31.42
C ASP A 678 -16.94 -23.88 -31.33
N ARG A 679 -17.57 -23.72 -30.15
CA ARG A 679 -18.97 -24.12 -29.94
C ARG A 679 -19.96 -23.23 -30.66
N ALA A 680 -19.73 -21.93 -30.67
CA ALA A 680 -20.58 -21.00 -31.39
C ALA A 680 -20.55 -21.29 -32.90
N VAL A 681 -19.38 -21.56 -33.48
CA VAL A 681 -19.23 -22.00 -34.88
C VAL A 681 -19.97 -23.32 -35.10
N ALA A 682 -19.80 -24.31 -34.22
CA ALA A 682 -20.50 -25.60 -34.33
C ALA A 682 -22.03 -25.47 -34.22
N ALA A 683 -22.52 -24.45 -33.50
CA ALA A 683 -23.94 -24.12 -33.38
C ALA A 683 -24.46 -23.22 -34.53
N GLY A 684 -23.63 -22.97 -35.56
CA GLY A 684 -24.01 -22.23 -36.77
C GLY A 684 -23.98 -20.71 -36.62
N PHE A 685 -23.25 -20.16 -35.65
CA PHE A 685 -23.01 -18.72 -35.56
C PHE A 685 -21.81 -18.31 -36.42
N GLU A 686 -21.93 -17.17 -37.10
CA GLU A 686 -20.90 -16.62 -37.99
C GLU A 686 -20.16 -15.45 -37.36
N PHE A 687 -20.73 -14.87 -36.32
CA PHE A 687 -20.31 -13.61 -35.73
C PHE A 687 -20.40 -13.64 -34.21
N LEU A 688 -19.47 -12.96 -33.55
CA LEU A 688 -19.48 -12.69 -32.11
C LEU A 688 -19.58 -11.19 -31.89
N SER A 689 -20.49 -10.81 -31.01
CA SER A 689 -20.67 -9.44 -30.53
C SER A 689 -20.64 -9.46 -29.01
N THR A 690 -19.96 -8.51 -28.38
CA THR A 690 -19.84 -8.48 -26.91
C THR A 690 -19.28 -7.16 -26.40
N LEU A 691 -19.57 -6.87 -25.13
CA LEU A 691 -18.88 -5.85 -24.35
C LEU A 691 -17.82 -6.53 -23.48
N ILE A 692 -16.53 -6.24 -23.70
CA ILE A 692 -15.42 -6.83 -22.93
C ILE A 692 -14.45 -5.77 -22.43
N GLU A 693 -13.65 -6.12 -21.43
CA GLU A 693 -12.59 -5.24 -20.94
C GLU A 693 -11.60 -4.89 -22.08
N SER A 694 -11.26 -3.61 -22.26
CA SER A 694 -10.39 -3.12 -23.34
C SER A 694 -9.05 -3.86 -23.44
N ARG A 695 -8.53 -4.37 -22.31
CA ARG A 695 -7.30 -5.16 -22.28
C ARG A 695 -7.40 -6.49 -23.04
N LEU A 696 -8.58 -7.07 -23.15
CA LEU A 696 -8.80 -8.32 -23.88
C LEU A 696 -8.61 -8.13 -25.38
N ARG A 697 -8.77 -6.90 -25.89
CA ARG A 697 -8.39 -6.55 -27.27
C ARG A 697 -6.87 -6.60 -27.48
N GLU A 698 -6.08 -6.35 -26.44
CA GLU A 698 -4.60 -6.36 -26.54
C GLU A 698 -4.03 -7.74 -26.25
N THR A 699 -4.64 -8.48 -25.33
CA THR A 699 -4.11 -9.74 -24.77
C THR A 699 -4.88 -10.99 -25.19
N GLY A 700 -6.02 -10.84 -25.85
CA GLY A 700 -6.94 -11.91 -26.23
C GLY A 700 -6.45 -12.80 -27.39
N PRO A 701 -7.27 -13.80 -27.79
CA PRO A 701 -7.08 -14.54 -29.02
C PRO A 701 -6.97 -13.64 -30.26
N GLU A 702 -6.25 -14.09 -31.31
CA GLU A 702 -6.01 -13.29 -32.53
C GLU A 702 -7.30 -12.81 -33.20
N TRP A 703 -8.36 -13.61 -33.19
CA TRP A 703 -9.65 -13.24 -33.78
C TRP A 703 -10.35 -12.09 -33.03
N ILE A 704 -10.10 -11.93 -31.72
CA ILE A 704 -10.55 -10.76 -30.93
C ILE A 704 -9.66 -9.54 -31.21
N LYS A 705 -8.35 -9.73 -31.39
CA LYS A 705 -7.43 -8.62 -31.71
C LYS A 705 -7.75 -8.00 -33.07
N SER A 706 -8.14 -8.83 -34.05
CA SER A 706 -8.57 -8.40 -35.38
C SER A 706 -10.03 -7.93 -35.43
N ALA A 707 -10.74 -7.88 -34.29
CA ALA A 707 -12.13 -7.44 -34.23
C ALA A 707 -12.29 -5.93 -34.45
N GLU A 708 -13.43 -5.57 -35.04
CA GLU A 708 -13.87 -4.19 -35.14
C GLU A 708 -14.35 -3.71 -33.77
N VAL A 709 -13.98 -2.49 -33.37
CA VAL A 709 -14.50 -1.86 -32.15
C VAL A 709 -15.55 -0.86 -32.57
N LEU A 710 -16.76 -1.06 -32.04
CA LEU A 710 -17.92 -0.24 -32.33
C LEU A 710 -17.99 0.97 -31.39
N GLU A 711 -17.71 0.77 -30.10
CA GLU A 711 -17.75 1.84 -29.10
C GLU A 711 -16.79 1.55 -27.93
N ARG A 712 -16.27 2.62 -27.31
CA ARG A 712 -15.53 2.53 -26.03
C ARG A 712 -16.40 3.11 -24.94
N ILE A 713 -16.66 2.31 -23.91
CA ILE A 713 -17.55 2.67 -22.80
C ILE A 713 -16.73 2.73 -21.52
N ASP A 714 -16.80 3.87 -20.83
CA ASP A 714 -16.12 4.05 -19.55
C ASP A 714 -16.86 3.34 -18.44
N ASN A 715 -16.17 2.49 -17.67
CA ASN A 715 -16.76 1.85 -16.51
C ASN A 715 -17.16 2.91 -15.46
N TYR A 716 -18.46 3.16 -15.33
CA TYR A 716 -18.99 4.15 -14.41
C TYR A 716 -18.73 3.78 -12.92
N LEU A 717 -18.37 2.52 -12.61
CA LEU A 717 -17.87 2.12 -11.29
C LEU A 717 -16.48 2.70 -10.97
N GLN A 718 -15.86 3.45 -11.89
CA GLN A 718 -14.54 4.07 -11.75
C GLN A 718 -13.44 3.07 -11.37
N SER A 719 -13.63 1.79 -11.70
CA SER A 719 -12.64 0.71 -11.49
C SER A 719 -11.33 0.96 -12.24
N GLY A 720 -11.34 1.90 -13.19
CA GLY A 720 -10.23 2.23 -14.09
C GLY A 720 -10.04 1.20 -15.20
N THR A 721 -10.99 0.30 -15.40
CA THR A 721 -11.07 -0.62 -16.53
C THR A 721 -12.04 -0.02 -17.55
N ALA A 722 -11.57 0.29 -18.76
CA ALA A 722 -12.45 0.68 -19.86
C ALA A 722 -13.02 -0.57 -20.53
N PHE A 723 -14.29 -0.54 -20.94
CA PHE A 723 -14.90 -1.58 -21.76
C PHE A 723 -14.93 -1.16 -23.22
N VAL A 724 -14.91 -2.15 -24.10
CA VAL A 724 -15.02 -1.98 -25.55
C VAL A 724 -16.10 -2.89 -26.07
N TYR A 725 -16.99 -2.32 -26.86
CA TYR A 725 -17.97 -3.07 -27.62
C TYR A 725 -17.28 -3.58 -28.88
N VAL A 726 -17.10 -4.90 -29.00
CA VAL A 726 -16.37 -5.55 -30.09
C VAL A 726 -17.27 -6.41 -30.95
N GLN A 727 -16.97 -6.42 -32.24
CA GLN A 727 -17.60 -7.22 -33.26
C GLN A 727 -16.54 -8.02 -34.01
N ALA A 728 -16.62 -9.36 -33.94
CA ALA A 728 -15.65 -10.28 -34.51
C ALA A 728 -16.31 -11.35 -35.40
N PRO A 729 -15.73 -11.73 -36.54
CA PRO A 729 -16.11 -12.94 -37.27
C PRO A 729 -15.73 -14.20 -36.48
N LEU A 730 -16.64 -15.16 -36.35
CA LEU A 730 -16.38 -16.45 -35.70
C LEU A 730 -15.87 -17.51 -36.67
N GLN A 731 -16.24 -17.40 -37.95
CA GLN A 731 -15.76 -18.28 -39.01
C GLN A 731 -14.22 -18.25 -39.12
N PRO A 732 -13.57 -19.33 -39.60
CA PRO A 732 -12.16 -19.29 -39.93
C PRO A 732 -11.91 -18.20 -40.98
N VAL A 733 -11.02 -17.25 -40.70
CA VAL A 733 -10.53 -16.33 -41.73
C VAL A 733 -9.87 -17.21 -42.80
N ALA A 734 -10.46 -17.26 -44.00
CA ALA A 734 -9.85 -17.96 -45.13
C ALA A 734 -8.42 -17.43 -45.31
N GLU A 735 -7.47 -18.35 -45.53
CA GLU A 735 -6.04 -18.06 -45.65
C GLU A 735 -5.79 -16.83 -46.53
N ALA A 736 -5.04 -15.87 -46.00
CA ALA A 736 -4.66 -14.66 -46.72
C ALA A 736 -3.96 -15.04 -48.05
N GLU A 737 -4.44 -14.45 -49.15
CA GLU A 737 -3.86 -14.62 -50.48
C GLU A 737 -2.33 -14.39 -50.46
N PRO A 738 -1.55 -15.21 -51.20
CA PRO A 738 -0.11 -14.99 -51.29
C PRO A 738 0.15 -13.68 -52.04
N ALA A 739 0.91 -12.78 -51.41
CA ALA A 739 1.37 -11.55 -52.03
C ALA A 739 2.10 -11.87 -53.36
N ALA A 740 1.60 -11.29 -54.44
CA ALA A 740 2.19 -11.38 -55.78
C ALA A 740 3.62 -10.80 -55.82
N PRO A 741 4.50 -11.30 -56.72
CA PRO A 741 5.95 -11.18 -56.62
C PRO A 741 6.53 -9.78 -56.78
#